data_AF-A0AAD3SEU2-F1
#
_entry.id   AF-A0AAD3SEU2-F1
#
_cell.length_a   1.000
_cell.length_b   1.000
_cell.length_c   1.000
_cell.angle_alpha   90.00
_cell.angle_beta   90.00
_cell.angle_gamma   90.00
#
_symmetry.space_group_name_H-M   'P 1'
#
loop_
_entity.id
_entity.type
_entity.pdbx_description
1 polymer ?
#
loop_
_entity_poly.entity_id
_entity_poly.type
_entity_poly.pdbx_seq_one_letter_code
_entity_poly.pdbx_strand_id
1 'polypeptide(L)'
;MVEAITAASLLGYRPHSGRFTVKNAASKRKLPLMEILSRRIASSSSMPKRGVARRVEMRSVKVFAMELTKEAYIHKEKERIPRSWNYLIDLDTDRKPGVWPPENKADNPSLHNPLLRQERMGCGWLGAIFEWEGVVIEGSPELEKQAWLSLSQEEGKSPPPAFILWRIEGMKNEQAISEVLCWSRDPAELRRLASRKEEIYQSLLGGIYRLRSGSWEFVNILMAYKIPMALVSTRPRKTMETAIQATGIEGCFSAIVAAEDVHRGKPDPEMFLYAAQLLSLIPERCIVFGNSNLTVEAAHDVHMKCVAVASKHPVYELGAADLVVRKLDELSIVDLKNLADIESPEFQSSEPELEMEEEEVSYSSKSVAADDIFCSRKKRTTAKPYLYTSSVQIKGGFMMALISQAVVSYCINSETVRCEFALKEGTFANDLSSLCRNSAKKARTLCLDSVKCGSKRWNRAVVAASPPTEDAVIATEPLTKEDLVGYLASGCKPKEKWRIGTEHEKFGFEIGTLRPMTYEQIAELLNSIAERFDWDKILEGDNIIALKQGKQSISLEPGGQFELSGAPLETLHQTCAEVNSHLYQVKAVAEEMGIGFLGSGFQPKWRLKDIPIMPKGRYEIMRNYMPKVGSLGLDMMFRTCTVQVNLDFSSEADMARKFCAGLALQPIATALFANSPFTEGKPNGYLSMRSHVWTDTDKNRSGMLPFVFDDGFGFEQYVDYALDVPMYFVYRKKKYIDCAGMSFRDFMEGKLPALPGELPTFNDWENHLTTIFPEVRLKRYLEMRGADGGPWRRLCALPAFWVGLLYDEVSLQSVLDMTADWTKEEREMLRNKVPKTGLKTPFRDGFLGHVAEDVLKLAKDGLERRGFKEVGFLNEVAEVVRTGVTPAEKLLEMYHGKWGQSFVHGLKTLNYAVMEALDSDGR
;
A
#
# COMPACT_ATOMS: atom_id res chain seq x y z
N MET A 1 29.74 35.26 31.02
CA MET A 1 29.39 36.65 31.38
C MET A 1 28.15 36.95 30.55
N VAL A 2 26.94 36.83 31.10
CA VAL A 2 26.33 37.60 32.22
C VAL A 2 25.80 38.94 31.69
N GLU A 3 24.47 39.03 31.67
CA GLU A 3 23.64 40.26 31.61
C GLU A 3 23.69 41.15 30.35
N ALA A 4 22.65 41.90 29.96
CA ALA A 4 21.20 41.84 30.21
C ALA A 4 20.46 42.86 29.29
N ILE A 5 19.10 42.94 29.37
CA ILE A 5 18.25 44.17 29.41
C ILE A 5 18.58 45.31 28.41
N THR A 6 17.70 45.87 27.55
CA THR A 6 16.23 45.79 27.29
C THR A 6 15.98 46.37 25.87
N ALA A 7 15.01 45.90 25.06
CA ALA A 7 13.57 46.23 25.01
C ALA A 7 13.20 47.67 24.56
N ALA A 8 11.99 47.83 24.00
CA ALA A 8 11.44 49.00 23.26
C ALA A 8 12.17 49.29 21.92
N SER A 9 11.61 49.13 20.72
CA SER A 9 10.23 49.27 20.20
C SER A 9 9.71 50.72 20.17
N LEU A 10 9.62 51.30 18.97
CA LEU A 10 8.35 51.69 18.30
C LEU A 10 8.63 52.40 16.96
N LEU A 11 7.62 52.36 16.07
CA LEU A 11 7.24 53.32 14.99
C LEU A 11 8.30 54.32 14.47
N GLY A 12 8.52 54.49 13.17
CA GLY A 12 7.79 54.00 11.98
C GLY A 12 8.09 54.89 10.76
N TYR A 13 7.31 54.75 9.68
CA TYR A 13 7.29 55.62 8.49
C TYR A 13 8.59 55.81 7.67
N ARG A 14 8.72 54.92 6.67
CA ARG A 14 8.86 55.25 5.23
C ARG A 14 8.36 56.66 4.81
N PRO A 15 8.70 57.19 3.60
CA PRO A 15 9.73 56.80 2.61
C PRO A 15 10.46 58.00 1.92
N HIS A 16 11.15 57.75 0.78
CA HIS A 16 11.63 58.72 -0.23
C HIS A 16 12.78 59.68 0.16
N SER A 17 13.56 60.28 -0.75
CA SER A 17 14.08 59.81 -2.07
C SER A 17 15.13 60.81 -2.60
N GLY A 18 16.31 60.34 -3.03
CA GLY A 18 17.40 61.18 -3.58
C GLY A 18 18.78 60.61 -3.19
N ARG A 19 19.65 60.02 -4.03
CA ARG A 19 20.04 60.20 -5.46
C ARG A 19 21.21 61.19 -5.62
N PHE A 20 22.25 60.75 -6.36
CA PHE A 20 23.52 61.43 -6.66
C PHE A 20 24.58 61.46 -5.54
N THR A 21 25.91 61.37 -5.80
CA THR A 21 26.68 60.48 -6.72
C THR A 21 28.19 60.62 -6.44
N VAL A 22 28.94 59.52 -6.56
CA VAL A 22 30.29 59.41 -7.19
C VAL A 22 31.38 60.45 -6.82
N LYS A 23 32.46 59.97 -6.19
CA LYS A 23 33.81 60.02 -6.81
C LYS A 23 34.75 58.93 -6.25
N ASN A 24 35.78 58.60 -7.03
CA ASN A 24 36.62 57.41 -6.89
C ASN A 24 38.04 57.71 -6.37
N ALA A 25 38.75 56.61 -6.07
CA ALA A 25 40.20 56.38 -6.27
C ALA A 25 41.16 56.54 -5.06
N ALA A 26 42.32 55.83 -4.99
CA ALA A 26 42.70 54.51 -5.55
C ALA A 26 44.11 54.05 -5.06
N SER A 27 44.28 52.76 -4.73
CA SER A 27 45.57 52.02 -4.72
C SER A 27 45.29 50.50 -4.72
N LYS A 28 45.81 49.67 -5.65
CA LYS A 28 47.17 49.06 -5.73
C LYS A 28 47.44 48.09 -4.54
N ARG A 29 47.77 46.80 -4.71
CA ARG A 29 48.35 46.01 -5.85
C ARG A 29 47.82 44.55 -5.91
N LYS A 30 48.17 43.80 -6.98
CA LYS A 30 47.88 42.36 -7.24
C LYS A 30 49.16 41.50 -7.28
N LEU A 31 49.03 40.16 -7.18
CA LEU A 31 49.58 39.08 -8.06
C LEU A 31 49.72 37.73 -7.31
N PRO A 32 49.83 36.54 -7.96
CA PRO A 32 49.37 36.05 -9.28
C PRO A 32 48.30 34.92 -9.13
N LEU A 33 47.64 34.27 -10.13
CA LEU A 33 47.57 34.33 -11.60
C LEU A 33 48.36 33.28 -12.45
N MET A 34 47.63 32.26 -12.98
CA MET A 34 47.83 31.54 -14.27
C MET A 34 46.45 30.91 -14.67
N GLU A 35 45.88 30.97 -15.89
CA GLU A 35 46.30 31.14 -17.32
C GLU A 35 46.84 29.86 -18.01
N ILE A 36 46.74 29.61 -19.34
CA ILE A 36 46.34 30.38 -20.58
C ILE A 36 45.82 29.36 -21.66
N LEU A 37 45.23 29.56 -22.88
CA LEU A 37 44.77 30.56 -23.90
C LEU A 37 43.44 30.00 -24.53
N SER A 38 42.55 30.62 -25.34
CA SER A 38 42.36 31.91 -26.05
C SER A 38 42.90 32.08 -27.51
N ARG A 39 42.05 32.01 -28.57
CA ARG A 39 42.18 32.78 -29.85
C ARG A 39 40.89 32.88 -30.75
N ARG A 40 40.91 33.75 -31.79
CA ARG A 40 39.74 34.43 -32.44
C ARG A 40 40.06 35.02 -33.86
N ILE A 41 39.07 35.73 -34.45
CA ILE A 41 39.06 36.62 -35.68
C ILE A 41 38.47 35.89 -36.93
N ALA A 42 37.68 36.46 -37.86
CA ALA A 42 37.21 37.84 -38.19
C ALA A 42 35.63 37.96 -38.12
N SER A 43 34.78 38.96 -38.47
CA SER A 43 34.70 40.24 -39.26
C SER A 43 34.53 40.13 -40.80
N SER A 44 33.69 40.90 -41.53
CA SER A 44 32.80 42.08 -41.28
C SER A 44 31.55 42.04 -42.22
N SER A 45 30.71 43.05 -42.59
CA SER A 45 30.57 44.52 -42.39
C SER A 45 29.17 45.05 -42.83
N SER A 46 28.75 46.26 -42.38
CA SER A 46 27.76 47.25 -42.95
C SER A 46 26.39 46.78 -43.54
N MET A 47 25.18 47.11 -42.99
CA MET A 47 24.48 48.41 -42.69
C MET A 47 23.54 48.90 -43.82
N PRO A 48 22.43 49.66 -43.58
CA PRO A 48 21.95 50.29 -42.33
C PRO A 48 20.45 50.03 -41.96
N LYS A 49 19.90 50.84 -41.03
CA LYS A 49 18.64 50.66 -40.27
C LYS A 49 17.37 51.23 -40.93
N ARG A 50 16.23 50.57 -40.69
CA ARG A 50 14.96 51.18 -40.18
C ARG A 50 14.39 50.22 -39.12
N GLY A 51 13.57 50.67 -38.17
CA GLY A 51 13.21 49.84 -37.03
C GLY A 51 11.89 50.16 -36.34
N VAL A 52 11.43 49.21 -35.53
CA VAL A 52 10.35 49.31 -34.55
C VAL A 52 10.85 48.65 -33.26
N ALA A 53 10.53 49.23 -32.10
CA ALA A 53 10.90 48.66 -30.81
C ALA A 53 9.66 48.10 -30.10
N ARG A 54 9.70 46.81 -29.72
CA ARG A 54 8.88 46.23 -28.65
C ARG A 54 9.72 45.24 -27.84
N ARG A 55 9.31 45.00 -26.59
CA ARG A 55 10.12 44.34 -25.56
C ARG A 55 10.30 42.84 -25.85
N VAL A 56 11.49 42.34 -25.53
CA VAL A 56 11.73 40.89 -25.37
C VAL A 56 11.49 40.55 -23.90
N GLU A 57 10.60 39.58 -23.64
CA GLU A 57 10.48 38.95 -22.33
C GLU A 57 11.46 37.78 -22.20
N MET A 58 11.97 37.55 -20.99
CA MET A 58 12.80 36.38 -20.69
C MET A 58 11.94 35.11 -20.71
N ARG A 59 12.01 34.34 -21.80
CA ARG A 59 11.54 32.94 -21.81
C ARG A 59 12.46 32.07 -20.95
N SER A 60 11.87 31.15 -20.20
CA SER A 60 12.59 30.33 -19.22
C SER A 60 13.33 29.15 -19.85
N VAL A 61 14.34 28.65 -19.13
CA VAL A 61 15.23 27.55 -19.54
C VAL A 61 14.47 26.27 -19.93
N LYS A 62 13.23 26.09 -19.44
CA LYS A 62 12.35 24.95 -19.80
C LYS A 62 12.12 24.81 -21.31
N VAL A 63 12.04 25.91 -22.06
CA VAL A 63 11.80 25.87 -23.52
C VAL A 63 12.99 25.24 -24.25
N PHE A 64 14.21 25.63 -23.91
CA PHE A 64 15.43 25.14 -24.57
C PHE A 64 15.66 23.65 -24.29
N ALA A 65 15.27 23.15 -23.12
CA ALA A 65 15.28 21.72 -22.81
C ALA A 65 14.28 20.93 -23.68
N MET A 66 13.09 21.48 -23.94
CA MET A 66 12.10 20.85 -24.84
C MET A 66 12.55 20.84 -26.30
N GLU A 67 13.22 21.91 -26.77
CA GLU A 67 13.75 21.98 -28.14
C GLU A 67 14.92 21.01 -28.36
N LEU A 68 15.88 20.93 -27.42
CA LEU A 68 16.94 19.92 -27.44
C LEU A 68 16.39 18.48 -27.41
N THR A 69 15.31 18.24 -26.65
CA THR A 69 14.66 16.91 -26.61
C THR A 69 13.96 16.58 -27.93
N LYS A 70 13.36 17.58 -28.61
CA LYS A 70 12.79 17.41 -29.95
C LYS A 70 13.85 17.12 -31.01
N GLU A 71 14.98 17.84 -31.02
CA GLU A 71 16.07 17.57 -31.96
C GLU A 71 16.65 16.17 -31.76
N ALA A 72 16.81 15.72 -30.51
CA ALA A 72 17.24 14.36 -30.18
C ALA A 72 16.25 13.25 -30.62
N TYR A 73 14.94 13.55 -30.65
CA TYR A 73 13.92 12.67 -31.22
C TYR A 73 14.03 12.60 -32.75
N ILE A 74 13.98 13.75 -33.43
CA ILE A 74 13.98 13.87 -34.90
C ILE A 74 15.26 13.26 -35.52
N HIS A 75 16.39 13.34 -34.82
CA HIS A 75 17.63 12.73 -35.30
C HIS A 75 17.62 11.19 -35.21
N LYS A 76 16.84 10.59 -34.30
CA LYS A 76 16.73 9.13 -34.14
C LYS A 76 15.68 8.48 -35.04
N GLU A 77 14.60 9.18 -35.39
CA GLU A 77 13.59 8.65 -36.32
C GLU A 77 14.19 8.27 -37.69
N LYS A 78 15.17 9.05 -38.16
CA LYS A 78 15.84 8.83 -39.46
C LYS A 78 16.67 7.55 -39.55
N GLU A 79 17.04 6.94 -38.42
CA GLU A 79 17.82 5.69 -38.38
C GLU A 79 16.94 4.45 -38.14
N ARG A 80 15.63 4.63 -37.91
CA ARG A 80 14.70 3.57 -37.46
C ARG A 80 13.69 3.06 -38.49
N ILE A 81 13.82 3.42 -39.77
CA ILE A 81 12.92 2.95 -40.84
C ILE A 81 13.49 1.64 -41.45
N PRO A 82 12.85 0.46 -41.26
CA PRO A 82 13.34 -0.79 -41.85
C PRO A 82 13.10 -0.82 -43.37
N ARG A 83 14.12 -1.23 -44.14
CA ARG A 83 14.01 -1.44 -45.60
C ARG A 83 13.91 -2.94 -45.94
N SER A 84 12.82 -3.57 -45.50
CA SER A 84 12.49 -4.97 -45.82
C SER A 84 11.00 -5.21 -45.57
N TRP A 85 10.43 -6.19 -46.30
CA TRP A 85 9.00 -6.47 -46.43
C TRP A 85 8.23 -5.42 -47.26
N ASN A 86 7.80 -5.84 -48.45
CA ASN A 86 6.97 -5.04 -49.35
C ASN A 86 5.50 -5.09 -48.87
N TYR A 87 5.15 -4.21 -47.94
CA TYR A 87 3.74 -3.98 -47.60
C TYR A 87 3.02 -3.40 -48.82
N LEU A 88 1.98 -4.10 -49.29
CA LEU A 88 1.12 -3.66 -50.40
C LEU A 88 0.16 -2.56 -49.92
N ILE A 89 0.70 -1.36 -49.73
CA ILE A 89 -0.05 -0.15 -49.45
C ILE A 89 -0.55 0.42 -50.77
N ASP A 90 -1.86 0.62 -50.88
CA ASP A 90 -2.45 1.36 -51.99
C ASP A 90 -2.04 2.84 -51.85
N LEU A 91 -1.19 3.31 -52.78
CA LEU A 91 -0.41 4.53 -52.62
C LEU A 91 -1.14 5.75 -53.19
N ASP A 92 -1.86 6.46 -52.33
CA ASP A 92 -2.24 7.86 -52.59
C ASP A 92 -1.54 8.83 -51.61
N THR A 93 -0.86 9.81 -52.22
CA THR A 93 -0.28 11.08 -51.73
C THR A 93 0.36 11.25 -50.34
N ASP A 94 1.68 11.52 -50.37
CA ASP A 94 2.43 12.48 -49.54
C ASP A 94 2.16 12.58 -48.02
N ARG A 95 2.74 11.66 -47.24
CA ARG A 95 2.95 11.88 -45.79
C ARG A 95 4.16 12.78 -45.51
N LYS A 96 3.88 14.06 -45.18
CA LYS A 96 4.68 14.79 -44.17
C LYS A 96 4.52 14.10 -42.81
N PRO A 97 5.45 14.24 -41.85
CA PRO A 97 5.20 13.84 -40.47
C PRO A 97 3.99 14.61 -39.94
N GLY A 98 2.88 13.92 -39.72
CA GLY A 98 1.64 14.49 -39.22
C GLY A 98 1.76 14.89 -37.74
N VAL A 99 0.81 15.71 -37.29
CA VAL A 99 0.62 15.91 -35.84
C VAL A 99 0.16 14.58 -35.22
N TRP A 100 0.64 14.30 -34.01
CA TRP A 100 0.11 13.24 -33.15
C TRP A 100 -0.61 13.89 -31.96
N PRO A 101 -1.82 13.45 -31.55
CA PRO A 101 -2.63 12.37 -32.14
C PRO A 101 -3.05 12.65 -33.59
N PRO A 102 -3.33 11.60 -34.39
CA PRO A 102 -3.68 11.75 -35.79
C PRO A 102 -5.10 12.31 -35.95
N GLU A 103 -5.40 12.94 -37.08
CA GLU A 103 -6.78 13.38 -37.35
C GLU A 103 -7.75 12.19 -37.35
N ASN A 104 -8.83 12.32 -36.58
CA ASN A 104 -9.82 11.27 -36.40
C ASN A 104 -10.60 11.04 -37.72
N LYS A 105 -10.26 9.95 -38.41
CA LYS A 105 -10.86 9.56 -39.69
C LYS A 105 -12.38 9.34 -39.65
N ALA A 106 -12.95 8.97 -38.50
CA ALA A 106 -14.37 8.68 -38.36
C ALA A 106 -15.20 9.98 -38.32
N ASP A 107 -14.71 10.98 -37.58
CA ASP A 107 -15.50 12.15 -37.18
C ASP A 107 -15.29 13.38 -38.08
N ASN A 108 -15.13 13.15 -39.39
CA ASN A 108 -15.02 14.21 -40.39
C ASN A 108 -16.32 15.07 -40.45
N PRO A 109 -16.27 16.39 -40.18
CA PRO A 109 -17.47 17.24 -40.13
C PRO A 109 -18.21 17.40 -41.47
N SER A 110 -17.53 17.17 -42.60
CA SER A 110 -18.12 17.29 -43.94
C SER A 110 -19.20 16.22 -44.24
N LEU A 111 -19.26 15.14 -43.45
CA LEU A 111 -20.25 14.07 -43.57
C LEU A 111 -21.57 14.45 -42.87
N HIS A 112 -22.30 15.39 -43.47
CA HIS A 112 -23.50 16.05 -42.92
C HIS A 112 -24.80 15.21 -42.90
N ASN A 113 -24.78 13.91 -43.20
CA ASN A 113 -25.96 13.04 -43.17
C ASN A 113 -25.71 11.80 -42.28
N PRO A 114 -26.42 11.64 -41.14
CA PRO A 114 -26.24 10.51 -40.23
C PRO A 114 -26.48 9.13 -40.86
N LEU A 115 -27.47 8.98 -41.74
CA LEU A 115 -27.76 7.71 -42.41
C LEU A 115 -26.65 7.36 -43.41
N LEU A 116 -26.11 8.33 -44.16
CA LEU A 116 -24.95 8.12 -45.03
C LEU A 116 -23.63 7.91 -44.27
N ARG A 117 -23.51 8.35 -43.00
CA ARG A 117 -22.45 7.87 -42.10
C ARG A 117 -22.68 6.39 -41.82
N GLN A 118 -23.85 6.02 -41.31
CA GLN A 118 -24.17 4.65 -40.87
C GLN A 118 -24.06 3.61 -42.01
N GLU A 119 -24.53 3.92 -43.23
CA GLU A 119 -24.40 3.06 -44.42
C GLU A 119 -22.97 2.97 -44.98
N ARG A 120 -22.10 3.96 -44.71
CA ARG A 120 -20.68 3.92 -45.13
C ARG A 120 -19.73 3.40 -44.05
N MET A 121 -20.20 3.16 -42.83
CA MET A 121 -19.39 2.59 -41.74
C MET A 121 -19.17 1.07 -41.90
N GLY A 122 -18.37 0.70 -42.90
CA GLY A 122 -17.53 -0.49 -42.80
C GLY A 122 -16.64 -0.39 -41.56
N CYS A 123 -16.26 -1.53 -40.97
CA CYS A 123 -15.74 -1.53 -39.59
C CYS A 123 -14.30 -1.00 -39.43
N GLY A 124 -13.64 -0.57 -40.52
CA GLY A 124 -12.29 0.00 -40.51
C GLY A 124 -12.12 1.38 -39.86
N TRP A 125 -13.14 1.90 -39.16
CA TRP A 125 -13.00 3.00 -38.20
C TRP A 125 -12.48 2.52 -36.83
N LEU A 126 -12.65 1.23 -36.53
CA LEU A 126 -12.16 0.53 -35.35
C LEU A 126 -10.79 -0.10 -35.64
N GLY A 127 -9.87 -0.09 -34.67
CA GLY A 127 -8.63 -0.86 -34.68
C GLY A 127 -8.68 -2.02 -33.69
N ALA A 128 -8.10 -3.17 -34.05
CA ALA A 128 -7.94 -4.31 -33.17
C ALA A 128 -6.45 -4.61 -32.93
N ILE A 129 -6.00 -4.59 -31.68
CA ILE A 129 -4.60 -4.77 -31.30
C ILE A 129 -4.49 -6.04 -30.45
N PHE A 130 -3.87 -7.08 -30.98
CA PHE A 130 -3.77 -8.39 -30.33
C PHE A 130 -2.43 -8.58 -29.62
N GLU A 131 -2.47 -9.03 -28.37
CA GLU A 131 -1.32 -9.71 -27.77
C GLU A 131 -1.08 -11.07 -28.45
N TRP A 132 0.17 -11.51 -28.54
CA TRP A 132 0.51 -12.82 -29.12
C TRP A 132 0.31 -13.96 -28.13
N GLU A 133 1.08 -13.96 -27.04
CA GLU A 133 1.13 -15.02 -26.03
C GLU A 133 -0.19 -15.20 -25.28
N GLY A 134 -0.86 -16.33 -25.46
CA GLY A 134 -2.08 -16.69 -24.71
C GLY A 134 -3.35 -15.97 -25.16
N VAL A 135 -3.31 -15.16 -26.22
CA VAL A 135 -4.49 -14.59 -26.89
C VAL A 135 -4.64 -15.23 -28.27
N VAL A 136 -3.68 -15.03 -29.18
CA VAL A 136 -3.71 -15.66 -30.50
C VAL A 136 -3.16 -17.10 -30.44
N ILE A 137 -2.04 -17.31 -29.76
CA ILE A 137 -1.45 -18.65 -29.51
C ILE A 137 -1.68 -19.14 -28.08
N GLU A 138 -1.49 -20.44 -27.83
CA GLU A 138 -1.43 -20.99 -26.46
C GLU A 138 -0.20 -20.45 -25.71
N GLY A 139 -0.41 -19.87 -24.52
CA GLY A 139 0.67 -19.41 -23.64
C GLY A 139 1.11 -20.51 -22.67
N SER A 140 2.40 -20.57 -22.32
CA SER A 140 2.98 -21.64 -21.49
C SER A 140 3.73 -21.10 -20.25
N PRO A 141 3.02 -20.76 -19.15
CA PRO A 141 3.64 -20.19 -17.94
C PRO A 141 4.71 -21.08 -17.30
N GLU A 142 4.57 -22.40 -17.39
CA GLU A 142 5.57 -23.34 -16.87
C GLU A 142 6.89 -23.30 -17.67
N LEU A 143 6.85 -23.07 -18.98
CA LEU A 143 8.06 -22.91 -19.81
C LEU A 143 8.75 -21.56 -19.54
N GLU A 144 7.98 -20.50 -19.30
CA GLU A 144 8.51 -19.20 -18.85
C GLU A 144 9.24 -19.34 -17.49
N LYS A 145 8.59 -19.98 -16.52
CA LYS A 145 9.17 -20.33 -15.21
C LYS A 145 10.45 -21.16 -15.34
N GLN A 146 10.46 -22.17 -16.21
CA GLN A 146 11.64 -23.01 -16.44
C GLN A 146 12.78 -22.25 -17.14
N ALA A 147 12.48 -21.33 -18.06
CA ALA A 147 13.49 -20.48 -18.70
C ALA A 147 14.16 -19.52 -17.68
N TRP A 148 13.37 -18.87 -16.83
CA TRP A 148 13.90 -18.00 -15.77
C TRP A 148 14.72 -18.78 -14.72
N LEU A 149 14.24 -19.97 -14.32
CA LEU A 149 14.98 -20.84 -13.40
C LEU A 149 16.31 -21.29 -14.01
N SER A 150 16.31 -21.74 -15.26
CA SER A 150 17.53 -22.19 -15.96
C SER A 150 18.55 -21.06 -16.10
N LEU A 151 18.11 -19.85 -16.50
CA LEU A 151 19.02 -18.70 -16.57
C LEU A 151 19.60 -18.34 -15.19
N SER A 152 18.80 -18.41 -14.12
CA SER A 152 19.33 -18.15 -12.76
C SER A 152 20.43 -19.13 -12.35
N GLN A 153 20.34 -20.39 -12.80
CA GLN A 153 21.35 -21.43 -12.54
C GLN A 153 22.60 -21.23 -13.40
N GLU A 154 22.45 -20.90 -14.69
CA GLU A 154 23.60 -20.59 -15.58
C GLU A 154 24.40 -19.38 -15.09
N GLU A 155 23.73 -18.36 -14.55
CA GLU A 155 24.31 -17.06 -14.17
C GLU A 155 24.69 -16.96 -12.68
N GLY A 156 24.50 -18.03 -11.89
CA GLY A 156 24.74 -18.05 -10.44
C GLY A 156 23.92 -17.02 -9.66
N LYS A 157 22.70 -16.71 -10.13
CA LYS A 157 21.78 -15.73 -9.52
C LYS A 157 20.78 -16.43 -8.61
N SER A 158 20.20 -15.70 -7.66
CA SER A 158 19.06 -16.19 -6.88
C SER A 158 17.89 -16.53 -7.81
N PRO A 159 17.33 -17.76 -7.76
CA PRO A 159 16.19 -18.13 -8.60
C PRO A 159 14.96 -17.27 -8.24
N PRO A 160 14.18 -16.77 -9.22
CA PRO A 160 13.03 -15.93 -8.92
C PRO A 160 11.93 -16.72 -8.18
N PRO A 161 11.45 -16.24 -7.02
CA PRO A 161 10.26 -16.82 -6.37
C PRO A 161 9.03 -16.77 -7.26
N ALA A 162 8.05 -17.64 -7.01
CA ALA A 162 6.84 -17.73 -7.84
C ALA A 162 6.08 -16.39 -8.00
N PHE A 163 5.98 -15.59 -6.93
CA PHE A 163 5.36 -14.26 -6.98
C PHE A 163 6.16 -13.23 -7.79
N ILE A 164 7.49 -13.40 -7.90
CA ILE A 164 8.34 -12.57 -8.76
C ILE A 164 8.18 -12.98 -10.23
N LEU A 165 8.03 -14.28 -10.52
CA LEU A 165 7.74 -14.78 -11.87
C LEU A 165 6.42 -14.20 -12.41
N TRP A 166 5.39 -14.12 -11.57
CA TRP A 166 4.14 -13.41 -11.89
C TRP A 166 4.38 -11.92 -12.14
N ARG A 167 5.11 -11.22 -11.26
CA ARG A 167 5.37 -9.77 -11.42
C ARG A 167 6.15 -9.42 -12.70
N ILE A 168 7.00 -10.32 -13.19
CA ILE A 168 7.75 -10.11 -14.45
C ILE A 168 7.04 -10.66 -15.69
N GLU A 169 5.85 -11.24 -15.55
CA GLU A 169 5.13 -11.81 -16.68
C GLU A 169 4.64 -10.72 -17.65
N GLY A 170 4.86 -10.91 -18.96
CA GLY A 170 4.51 -9.93 -19.99
C GLY A 170 5.39 -8.65 -20.01
N MET A 171 6.21 -8.40 -18.98
CA MET A 171 7.26 -7.38 -19.03
C MET A 171 8.28 -7.68 -20.13
N LYS A 172 9.01 -6.66 -20.57
CA LYS A 172 10.18 -6.84 -21.43
C LYS A 172 11.33 -7.47 -20.63
N ASN A 173 12.03 -8.47 -21.19
CA ASN A 173 13.04 -9.25 -20.48
C ASN A 173 14.14 -8.36 -19.82
N GLU A 174 14.70 -7.36 -20.52
CA GLU A 174 15.70 -6.45 -19.94
C GLU A 174 15.14 -5.64 -18.76
N GLN A 175 13.86 -5.29 -18.82
CA GLN A 175 13.16 -4.52 -17.79
C GLN A 175 12.94 -5.38 -16.55
N ALA A 176 12.46 -6.61 -16.71
CA ALA A 176 12.35 -7.61 -15.64
C ALA A 176 13.70 -7.82 -14.92
N ILE A 177 14.79 -7.98 -15.67
CA ILE A 177 16.15 -8.21 -15.15
C ILE A 177 16.69 -7.00 -14.37
N SER A 178 16.39 -5.78 -14.84
CA SER A 178 16.88 -4.51 -14.27
C SER A 178 16.06 -4.00 -13.07
N GLU A 179 14.73 -4.01 -13.20
CA GLU A 179 13.81 -3.31 -12.30
C GLU A 179 13.26 -4.21 -11.19
N VAL A 180 12.98 -5.49 -11.50
CA VAL A 180 12.37 -6.44 -10.55
C VAL A 180 13.38 -7.43 -9.99
N LEU A 181 14.13 -8.13 -10.85
CA LEU A 181 15.13 -9.12 -10.44
C LEU A 181 16.42 -8.47 -9.91
N CYS A 182 16.71 -7.23 -10.32
CA CYS A 182 17.93 -6.48 -9.98
C CYS A 182 19.26 -7.23 -10.25
N TRP A 183 19.27 -8.20 -11.19
CA TRP A 183 20.43 -9.07 -11.46
C TRP A 183 21.61 -8.35 -12.13
N SER A 184 21.31 -7.25 -12.86
CA SER A 184 22.28 -6.32 -13.46
C SER A 184 21.60 -4.95 -13.68
N ARG A 185 22.41 -3.92 -13.92
CA ARG A 185 21.97 -2.60 -14.43
C ARG A 185 22.82 -2.11 -15.61
N ASP A 186 23.77 -2.91 -16.08
CA ASP A 186 24.57 -2.58 -17.26
C ASP A 186 23.78 -2.91 -18.55
N PRO A 187 23.60 -1.96 -19.49
CA PRO A 187 22.85 -2.22 -20.71
C PRO A 187 23.40 -3.33 -21.63
N ALA A 188 24.69 -3.68 -21.58
CA ALA A 188 25.22 -4.78 -22.37
C ALA A 188 24.85 -6.14 -21.76
N GLU A 189 25.07 -6.29 -20.45
CA GLU A 189 24.64 -7.47 -19.68
C GLU A 189 23.13 -7.68 -19.71
N LEU A 190 22.32 -6.62 -19.60
CA LEU A 190 20.85 -6.72 -19.69
C LEU A 190 20.41 -7.35 -21.03
N ARG A 191 21.01 -6.93 -22.15
CA ARG A 191 20.73 -7.53 -23.48
C ARG A 191 21.26 -8.96 -23.58
N ARG A 192 22.45 -9.26 -23.04
CA ARG A 192 23.01 -10.62 -23.03
C ARG A 192 22.08 -11.60 -22.31
N LEU A 193 21.64 -11.23 -21.10
CA LEU A 193 20.74 -12.02 -20.26
C LEU A 193 19.34 -12.16 -20.88
N ALA A 194 18.79 -11.09 -21.46
CA ALA A 194 17.49 -11.12 -22.13
C ALA A 194 17.48 -12.03 -23.37
N SER A 195 18.51 -11.95 -24.22
CA SER A 195 18.68 -12.88 -25.35
C SER A 195 18.86 -14.31 -24.87
N ARG A 196 19.68 -14.54 -23.83
CA ARG A 196 19.93 -15.88 -23.30
C ARG A 196 18.67 -16.53 -22.72
N LYS A 197 17.82 -15.77 -22.02
CA LYS A 197 16.51 -16.24 -21.54
C LYS A 197 15.61 -16.68 -22.71
N GLU A 198 15.61 -15.93 -23.80
CA GLU A 198 14.80 -16.27 -24.98
C GLU A 198 15.35 -17.51 -25.72
N GLU A 199 16.67 -17.67 -25.85
CA GLU A 199 17.30 -18.88 -26.39
C GLU A 199 16.86 -20.14 -25.61
N ILE A 200 16.89 -20.06 -24.27
CA ILE A 200 16.46 -21.14 -23.39
C ILE A 200 14.96 -21.42 -23.59
N TYR A 201 14.11 -20.40 -23.59
CA TYR A 201 12.67 -20.56 -23.81
C TYR A 201 12.34 -21.20 -25.17
N GLN A 202 12.99 -20.75 -26.25
CA GLN A 202 12.81 -21.34 -27.58
C GLN A 202 13.27 -22.81 -27.65
N SER A 203 14.36 -23.16 -26.95
CA SER A 203 14.81 -24.55 -26.82
C SER A 203 13.81 -25.42 -26.04
N LEU A 204 13.12 -24.85 -25.03
CA LEU A 204 12.10 -25.55 -24.25
C LEU A 204 10.78 -25.71 -25.02
N LEU A 205 10.41 -24.72 -25.84
CA LEU A 205 9.21 -24.74 -26.70
C LEU A 205 9.35 -25.69 -27.90
N GLY A 206 10.57 -25.96 -28.35
CA GLY A 206 10.85 -26.86 -29.49
C GLY A 206 10.31 -26.36 -30.84
N GLY A 207 9.99 -25.06 -30.95
CA GLY A 207 9.41 -24.45 -32.16
C GLY A 207 7.95 -24.83 -32.44
N ILE A 208 7.25 -25.49 -31.51
CA ILE A 208 5.85 -25.88 -31.68
C ILE A 208 4.94 -24.72 -31.23
N TYR A 209 4.30 -24.07 -32.20
CA TYR A 209 3.29 -23.04 -31.96
C TYR A 209 1.89 -23.59 -32.20
N ARG A 210 0.93 -23.24 -31.35
CA ARG A 210 -0.47 -23.64 -31.46
C ARG A 210 -1.37 -22.42 -31.36
N LEU A 211 -2.27 -22.26 -32.33
CA LEU A 211 -3.35 -21.28 -32.24
C LEU A 211 -4.34 -21.69 -31.14
N ARG A 212 -4.80 -20.71 -30.38
CA ARG A 212 -5.84 -20.90 -29.36
C ARG A 212 -7.21 -21.10 -30.04
N SER A 213 -8.06 -21.95 -29.47
CA SER A 213 -9.42 -22.18 -29.98
C SER A 213 -10.23 -20.87 -30.05
N GLY A 214 -10.82 -20.59 -31.21
CA GLY A 214 -11.57 -19.37 -31.49
C GLY A 214 -10.74 -18.24 -32.10
N SER A 215 -9.41 -18.29 -32.01
CA SER A 215 -8.55 -17.19 -32.46
C SER A 215 -8.44 -17.09 -33.99
N TRP A 216 -8.45 -18.22 -34.70
CA TRP A 216 -8.47 -18.22 -36.17
C TRP A 216 -9.84 -17.80 -36.72
N GLU A 217 -10.90 -18.30 -36.10
CA GLU A 217 -12.29 -17.98 -36.42
C GLU A 217 -12.55 -16.47 -36.29
N PHE A 218 -12.14 -15.87 -35.18
CA PHE A 218 -12.29 -14.44 -34.92
C PHE A 218 -11.43 -13.57 -35.86
N VAL A 219 -10.17 -13.92 -36.10
CA VAL A 219 -9.31 -13.18 -37.05
C VAL A 219 -9.90 -13.20 -38.47
N ASN A 220 -10.49 -14.32 -38.91
CA ASN A 220 -11.21 -14.38 -40.19
C ASN A 220 -12.45 -13.47 -40.23
N ILE A 221 -13.21 -13.38 -39.13
CA ILE A 221 -14.33 -12.44 -39.01
C ILE A 221 -13.82 -10.99 -39.14
N LEU A 222 -12.76 -10.61 -38.43
CA LEU A 222 -12.19 -9.25 -38.52
C LEU A 222 -11.67 -8.93 -39.93
N MET A 223 -11.03 -9.88 -40.62
CA MET A 223 -10.64 -9.73 -42.03
C MET A 223 -11.84 -9.52 -42.95
N ALA A 224 -12.91 -10.31 -42.79
CA ALA A 224 -14.13 -10.21 -43.61
C ALA A 224 -14.82 -8.83 -43.45
N TYR A 225 -14.81 -8.27 -42.24
CA TYR A 225 -15.32 -6.92 -41.95
C TYR A 225 -14.31 -5.79 -42.21
N LYS A 226 -13.12 -6.12 -42.71
CA LYS A 226 -12.01 -5.20 -43.05
C LYS A 226 -11.57 -4.32 -41.87
N ILE A 227 -11.47 -4.92 -40.68
CA ILE A 227 -10.96 -4.25 -39.48
C ILE A 227 -9.43 -4.29 -39.52
N PRO A 228 -8.73 -3.13 -39.45
CA PRO A 228 -7.27 -3.09 -39.37
C PRO A 228 -6.78 -3.72 -38.06
N MET A 229 -5.86 -4.69 -38.18
CA MET A 229 -5.35 -5.48 -37.06
C MET A 229 -3.86 -5.25 -36.86
N ALA A 230 -3.43 -5.06 -35.62
CA ALA A 230 -2.03 -5.09 -35.20
C ALA A 230 -1.77 -6.27 -34.27
N LEU A 231 -0.54 -6.79 -34.28
CA LEU A 231 -0.05 -7.80 -33.35
C LEU A 231 1.08 -7.22 -32.49
N VAL A 232 1.08 -7.51 -31.19
CA VAL A 232 2.07 -7.00 -30.23
C VAL A 232 2.63 -8.11 -29.34
N SER A 233 3.93 -8.08 -29.05
CA SER A 233 4.59 -8.96 -28.07
C SER A 233 5.84 -8.30 -27.49
N THR A 234 6.25 -8.75 -26.30
CA THR A 234 7.55 -8.42 -25.68
C THR A 234 8.66 -9.41 -26.03
N ARG A 235 8.47 -10.27 -27.04
CA ARG A 235 9.52 -11.11 -27.67
C ARG A 235 10.23 -10.43 -28.85
N PRO A 236 11.44 -10.90 -29.23
CA PRO A 236 12.15 -10.43 -30.43
C PRO A 236 11.38 -10.66 -31.74
N ARG A 237 11.51 -9.72 -32.69
CA ARG A 237 10.83 -9.73 -33.99
C ARG A 237 11.08 -11.01 -34.78
N LYS A 238 12.31 -11.54 -34.75
CA LYS A 238 12.67 -12.79 -35.43
C LYS A 238 11.86 -13.99 -34.92
N THR A 239 11.61 -14.06 -33.62
CA THR A 239 10.76 -15.09 -33.00
C THR A 239 9.32 -14.94 -33.49
N MET A 240 8.80 -13.72 -33.47
CA MET A 240 7.45 -13.39 -33.96
C MET A 240 7.24 -13.80 -35.42
N GLU A 241 8.14 -13.41 -36.32
CA GLU A 241 8.07 -13.76 -37.74
C GLU A 241 8.08 -15.29 -37.95
N THR A 242 8.95 -16.01 -37.25
CA THR A 242 9.02 -17.48 -37.31
C THR A 242 7.73 -18.14 -36.79
N ALA A 243 7.15 -17.59 -35.72
CA ALA A 243 5.94 -18.13 -35.09
C ALA A 243 4.67 -17.88 -35.92
N ILE A 244 4.60 -16.73 -36.61
CA ILE A 244 3.52 -16.38 -37.55
C ILE A 244 3.55 -17.31 -38.78
N GLN A 245 4.75 -17.57 -39.32
CA GLN A 245 4.94 -18.56 -40.40
C GLN A 245 4.52 -19.97 -39.96
N ALA A 246 4.96 -20.41 -38.77
CA ALA A 246 4.63 -21.72 -38.22
C ALA A 246 3.13 -21.92 -37.90
N THR A 247 2.37 -20.84 -37.71
CA THR A 247 0.92 -20.88 -37.44
C THR A 247 0.05 -20.63 -38.68
N GLY A 248 0.64 -20.25 -39.82
CA GLY A 248 -0.07 -20.08 -41.09
C GLY A 248 -0.96 -18.83 -41.19
N ILE A 249 -0.78 -17.85 -40.29
CA ILE A 249 -1.60 -16.63 -40.21
C ILE A 249 -0.95 -15.41 -40.91
N GLU A 250 0.01 -15.66 -41.80
CA GLU A 250 0.71 -14.64 -42.57
C GLU A 250 -0.25 -13.69 -43.29
N GLY A 251 0.07 -12.40 -43.33
CA GLY A 251 -0.74 -11.38 -44.00
C GLY A 251 -2.03 -10.94 -43.28
N CYS A 252 -2.43 -11.58 -42.17
CA CYS A 252 -3.63 -11.20 -41.43
C CYS A 252 -3.49 -9.85 -40.69
N PHE A 253 -2.28 -9.51 -40.25
CA PHE A 253 -2.01 -8.29 -39.46
C PHE A 253 -1.37 -7.20 -40.33
N SER A 254 -1.90 -5.98 -40.22
CA SER A 254 -1.39 -4.77 -40.89
C SER A 254 -0.12 -4.21 -40.23
N ALA A 255 0.15 -4.58 -38.98
CA ALA A 255 1.31 -4.14 -38.21
C ALA A 255 1.76 -5.21 -37.20
N ILE A 256 3.08 -5.29 -36.94
CA ILE A 256 3.66 -6.17 -35.92
C ILE A 256 4.65 -5.36 -35.08
N VAL A 257 4.35 -5.22 -33.78
CA VAL A 257 5.21 -4.59 -32.76
C VAL A 257 5.89 -5.68 -31.93
N ALA A 258 7.21 -5.58 -31.80
CA ALA A 258 8.07 -6.52 -31.10
C ALA A 258 8.95 -5.79 -30.05
N ALA A 259 9.69 -6.56 -29.26
CA ALA A 259 10.53 -6.06 -28.19
C ALA A 259 11.54 -4.98 -28.62
N GLU A 260 12.03 -5.02 -29.86
CA GLU A 260 13.05 -4.11 -30.38
C GLU A 260 12.52 -2.71 -30.74
N ASP A 261 11.23 -2.58 -31.02
CA ASP A 261 10.64 -1.31 -31.48
C ASP A 261 10.50 -0.30 -30.32
N VAL A 262 10.11 -0.82 -29.16
CA VAL A 262 9.78 -0.08 -27.93
C VAL A 262 10.95 -0.01 -26.95
N HIS A 263 11.05 1.10 -26.21
CA HIS A 263 12.02 1.23 -25.12
C HIS A 263 11.62 0.35 -23.94
N ARG A 264 10.35 0.39 -23.53
CA ARG A 264 9.75 -0.33 -22.39
C ARG A 264 8.72 -1.35 -22.83
N GLY A 265 8.45 -2.34 -21.98
CA GLY A 265 7.31 -3.23 -22.12
C GLY A 265 6.20 -2.86 -21.14
N LYS A 266 5.13 -3.66 -21.14
CA LYS A 266 4.05 -3.58 -20.14
C LYS A 266 4.60 -3.54 -18.71
N PRO A 267 4.01 -2.75 -17.81
CA PRO A 267 2.76 -1.97 -17.98
C PRO A 267 2.90 -0.62 -18.72
N ASP A 268 4.05 -0.28 -19.31
CA ASP A 268 4.17 0.96 -20.08
C ASP A 268 3.37 0.86 -21.41
N PRO A 269 2.51 1.84 -21.74
CA PRO A 269 1.62 1.79 -22.90
C PRO A 269 2.31 2.00 -24.26
N GLU A 270 3.64 2.20 -24.30
CA GLU A 270 4.43 2.47 -25.51
C GLU A 270 4.10 1.53 -26.69
N MET A 271 3.94 0.22 -26.43
CA MET A 271 3.65 -0.77 -27.48
C MET A 271 2.25 -0.66 -28.08
N PHE A 272 1.25 -0.23 -27.29
CA PHE A 272 -0.12 -0.03 -27.77
C PHE A 272 -0.24 1.28 -28.55
N LEU A 273 0.36 2.36 -28.04
CA LEU A 273 0.46 3.64 -28.77
C LEU A 273 1.15 3.46 -30.14
N TYR A 274 2.26 2.73 -30.18
CA TYR A 274 2.99 2.48 -31.42
C TYR A 274 2.17 1.62 -32.40
N ALA A 275 1.46 0.60 -31.91
CA ALA A 275 0.53 -0.18 -32.73
C ALA A 275 -0.59 0.70 -33.32
N ALA A 276 -1.24 1.55 -32.52
CA ALA A 276 -2.25 2.50 -33.01
C ALA A 276 -1.70 3.50 -34.04
N GLN A 277 -0.44 3.95 -33.86
CA GLN A 277 0.26 4.80 -34.82
C GLN A 277 0.48 4.11 -36.17
N LEU A 278 0.87 2.83 -36.16
CA LEU A 278 1.03 2.02 -37.39
C LEU A 278 -0.32 1.80 -38.08
N LEU A 279 -1.39 1.47 -37.34
CA LEU A 279 -2.76 1.41 -37.87
C LEU A 279 -3.30 2.78 -38.34
N SER A 280 -2.64 3.88 -37.95
CA SER A 280 -3.05 5.25 -38.24
C SER A 280 -4.47 5.55 -37.73
N LEU A 281 -4.71 5.25 -36.46
CA LEU A 281 -5.95 5.49 -35.71
C LEU A 281 -5.65 6.25 -34.40
N ILE A 282 -6.68 6.89 -33.81
CA ILE A 282 -6.60 7.44 -32.45
C ILE A 282 -6.77 6.31 -31.42
N PRO A 283 -6.17 6.40 -30.21
CA PRO A 283 -6.29 5.37 -29.19
C PRO A 283 -7.74 5.02 -28.81
N GLU A 284 -8.62 6.00 -28.73
CA GLU A 284 -10.02 5.87 -28.33
C GLU A 284 -10.86 5.05 -29.33
N ARG A 285 -10.30 4.73 -30.51
CA ARG A 285 -10.90 3.84 -31.53
C ARG A 285 -10.17 2.49 -31.64
N CYS A 286 -9.28 2.16 -30.70
CA CYS A 286 -8.57 0.87 -30.65
C CYS A 286 -9.07 0.01 -29.49
N ILE A 287 -9.34 -1.27 -29.78
CA ILE A 287 -9.57 -2.32 -28.78
C ILE A 287 -8.31 -3.18 -28.68
N VAL A 288 -7.79 -3.33 -27.45
CA VAL A 288 -6.68 -4.21 -27.09
C VAL A 288 -7.21 -5.56 -26.62
N PHE A 289 -6.80 -6.64 -27.28
CA PHE A 289 -7.09 -8.02 -26.91
C PHE A 289 -5.91 -8.57 -26.10
N GLY A 290 -6.07 -8.61 -24.78
CA GLY A 290 -5.03 -9.00 -23.81
C GLY A 290 -5.35 -10.28 -23.05
N ASN A 291 -4.42 -10.70 -22.18
CA ASN A 291 -4.66 -11.81 -21.25
C ASN A 291 -4.07 -11.63 -19.84
N SER A 292 -3.62 -10.43 -19.46
CA SER A 292 -3.16 -10.13 -18.10
C SER A 292 -3.50 -8.70 -17.71
N ASN A 293 -3.54 -8.41 -16.41
CA ASN A 293 -3.88 -7.09 -15.90
C ASN A 293 -2.89 -5.99 -16.32
N LEU A 294 -1.61 -6.33 -16.51
CA LEU A 294 -0.62 -5.41 -17.10
C LEU A 294 -0.93 -5.02 -18.56
N THR A 295 -1.73 -5.82 -19.28
CA THR A 295 -2.25 -5.45 -20.62
C THR A 295 -3.50 -4.58 -20.51
N VAL A 296 -4.35 -4.78 -19.51
CA VAL A 296 -5.52 -3.93 -19.24
C VAL A 296 -5.06 -2.54 -18.79
N GLU A 297 -4.16 -2.47 -17.80
CA GLU A 297 -3.52 -1.25 -17.30
C GLU A 297 -2.93 -0.43 -18.46
N ALA A 298 -2.08 -1.06 -19.29
CA ALA A 298 -1.41 -0.42 -20.42
C ALA A 298 -2.34 -0.05 -21.60
N ALA A 299 -3.57 -0.56 -21.64
CA ALA A 299 -4.59 -0.12 -22.60
C ALA A 299 -5.36 1.09 -22.05
N HIS A 300 -5.81 1.01 -20.80
CA HIS A 300 -6.59 2.05 -20.12
C HIS A 300 -5.80 3.35 -19.88
N ASP A 301 -4.49 3.25 -19.63
CA ASP A 301 -3.56 4.38 -19.47
C ASP A 301 -3.56 5.34 -20.68
N VAL A 302 -3.93 4.84 -21.85
CA VAL A 302 -4.01 5.59 -23.12
C VAL A 302 -5.42 5.54 -23.73
N HIS A 303 -6.42 5.35 -22.88
CA HIS A 303 -7.86 5.40 -23.23
C HIS A 303 -8.29 4.42 -24.34
N MET A 304 -7.51 3.36 -24.58
CA MET A 304 -7.95 2.23 -25.39
C MET A 304 -8.89 1.35 -24.57
N LYS A 305 -9.83 0.70 -25.25
CA LYS A 305 -10.70 -0.31 -24.66
C LYS A 305 -9.97 -1.65 -24.56
N CYS A 306 -10.21 -2.44 -23.52
CA CYS A 306 -9.57 -3.76 -23.37
C CYS A 306 -10.59 -4.90 -23.29
N VAL A 307 -10.36 -5.93 -24.11
CA VAL A 307 -11.03 -7.22 -24.01
C VAL A 307 -10.02 -8.24 -23.53
N ALA A 308 -10.25 -8.81 -22.34
CA ALA A 308 -9.33 -9.79 -21.76
C ALA A 308 -9.79 -11.23 -22.04
N VAL A 309 -8.87 -12.07 -22.54
CA VAL A 309 -9.16 -13.44 -22.96
C VAL A 309 -8.56 -14.43 -21.97
N ALA A 310 -9.38 -14.96 -21.05
CA ALA A 310 -8.96 -15.79 -19.92
C ALA A 310 -8.31 -17.12 -20.35
N SER A 311 -6.98 -17.13 -20.57
CA SER A 311 -6.18 -18.34 -20.88
C SER A 311 -5.49 -18.88 -19.65
N LYS A 312 -4.59 -18.08 -19.09
CA LYS A 312 -3.70 -18.42 -17.98
C LYS A 312 -4.23 -17.90 -16.64
N HIS A 313 -4.84 -16.72 -16.65
CA HIS A 313 -5.61 -16.18 -15.55
C HIS A 313 -7.09 -16.61 -15.69
N PRO A 314 -7.76 -17.00 -14.60
CA PRO A 314 -9.20 -17.21 -14.57
C PRO A 314 -9.96 -15.89 -14.78
N VAL A 315 -11.23 -16.00 -15.19
CA VAL A 315 -12.11 -14.87 -15.56
C VAL A 315 -12.23 -13.80 -14.46
N TYR A 316 -12.13 -14.17 -13.17
CA TYR A 316 -12.24 -13.22 -12.07
C TYR A 316 -11.01 -12.31 -11.92
N GLU A 317 -9.79 -12.79 -12.22
CA GLU A 317 -8.56 -11.98 -12.15
C GLU A 317 -8.54 -10.87 -13.20
N LEU A 318 -9.24 -11.05 -14.32
CA LEU A 318 -9.25 -10.10 -15.45
C LEU A 318 -10.39 -9.07 -15.38
N GLY A 319 -11.06 -8.96 -14.22
CA GLY A 319 -12.26 -8.13 -14.02
C GLY A 319 -12.08 -6.62 -14.16
N ALA A 320 -10.84 -6.14 -14.35
CA ALA A 320 -10.55 -4.74 -14.67
C ALA A 320 -10.82 -4.39 -16.16
N ALA A 321 -10.85 -5.38 -17.05
CA ALA A 321 -11.11 -5.16 -18.48
C ALA A 321 -12.56 -4.74 -18.75
N ASP A 322 -12.79 -3.98 -19.83
CA ASP A 322 -14.14 -3.57 -20.23
C ASP A 322 -15.04 -4.76 -20.60
N LEU A 323 -14.43 -5.86 -21.06
CA LEU A 323 -15.09 -7.13 -21.34
C LEU A 323 -14.11 -8.30 -21.10
N VAL A 324 -14.60 -9.42 -20.58
CA VAL A 324 -13.82 -10.65 -20.38
C VAL A 324 -14.48 -11.83 -21.08
N VAL A 325 -13.71 -12.57 -21.86
CA VAL A 325 -14.16 -13.77 -22.60
C VAL A 325 -13.23 -14.96 -22.35
N ARG A 326 -13.73 -16.18 -22.54
CA ARG A 326 -12.94 -17.42 -22.46
C ARG A 326 -12.36 -17.82 -23.82
N LYS A 327 -12.93 -17.30 -24.91
CA LYS A 327 -12.39 -17.43 -26.27
C LYS A 327 -12.73 -16.21 -27.12
N LEU A 328 -12.04 -16.05 -28.24
CA LEU A 328 -12.29 -14.95 -29.18
C LEU A 328 -13.52 -15.19 -30.07
N ASP A 329 -13.94 -16.43 -30.32
CA ASP A 329 -15.17 -16.78 -31.04
C ASP A 329 -16.47 -16.56 -30.23
N GLU A 330 -16.36 -16.14 -28.96
CA GLU A 330 -17.48 -15.69 -28.12
C GLU A 330 -17.90 -14.23 -28.43
N LEU A 331 -17.15 -13.50 -29.26
CA LEU A 331 -17.35 -12.09 -29.58
C LEU A 331 -17.99 -11.86 -30.95
N SER A 332 -18.98 -10.97 -31.03
CA SER A 332 -19.52 -10.49 -32.31
C SER A 332 -19.01 -9.09 -32.69
N ILE A 333 -19.17 -8.73 -33.96
CA ILE A 333 -18.92 -7.36 -34.45
C ILE A 333 -19.85 -6.32 -33.78
N VAL A 334 -21.01 -6.73 -33.25
CA VAL A 334 -21.90 -5.82 -32.52
C VAL A 334 -21.29 -5.46 -31.17
N ASP A 335 -20.70 -6.42 -30.46
CA ASP A 335 -20.05 -6.18 -29.17
C ASP A 335 -18.86 -5.23 -29.31
N LEU A 336 -18.04 -5.41 -30.37
CA LEU A 336 -16.92 -4.51 -30.67
C LEU A 336 -17.37 -3.08 -31.02
N LYS A 337 -18.51 -2.93 -31.71
CA LYS A 337 -19.08 -1.61 -32.01
C LYS A 337 -19.61 -0.92 -30.76
N ASN A 338 -20.37 -1.64 -29.94
CA ASN A 338 -20.88 -1.14 -28.67
C ASN A 338 -19.74 -0.75 -27.71
N LEU A 339 -18.65 -1.52 -27.70
CA LEU A 339 -17.50 -1.28 -26.82
C LEU A 339 -16.69 -0.03 -27.21
N ALA A 340 -16.62 0.29 -28.51
CA ALA A 340 -15.88 1.43 -29.05
C ALA A 340 -16.76 2.62 -29.47
N ASP A 341 -18.02 2.62 -29.04
CA ASP A 341 -18.89 3.79 -29.20
C ASP A 341 -18.51 4.85 -28.15
N ILE A 342 -18.49 6.12 -28.56
CA ILE A 342 -18.02 7.23 -27.73
C ILE A 342 -19.24 8.07 -27.36
N GLU A 343 -19.81 7.82 -26.18
CA GLU A 343 -20.88 8.65 -25.62
C GLU A 343 -20.38 10.09 -25.47
N SER A 344 -20.90 11.00 -26.30
CA SER A 344 -20.61 12.43 -26.18
C SER A 344 -21.46 13.05 -25.06
N PRO A 345 -20.86 13.78 -24.09
CA PRO A 345 -21.61 14.37 -22.97
C PRO A 345 -22.64 15.47 -23.33
N GLU A 346 -22.88 15.73 -24.62
CA GLU A 346 -23.62 16.88 -25.12
C GLU A 346 -25.08 16.57 -25.51
N PHE A 347 -25.51 15.29 -25.46
CA PHE A 347 -26.90 14.89 -25.69
C PHE A 347 -27.44 14.00 -24.57
N GLN A 348 -27.78 14.62 -23.44
CA GLN A 348 -28.87 14.10 -22.61
C GLN A 348 -30.16 14.22 -23.43
N SER A 349 -30.67 13.09 -23.93
CA SER A 349 -32.03 13.04 -24.47
C SER A 349 -33.02 13.26 -23.34
N SER A 350 -33.96 14.19 -23.55
CA SER A 350 -35.03 14.51 -22.61
C SER A 350 -35.88 13.28 -22.30
N GLU A 351 -36.23 13.08 -21.03
CA GLU A 351 -37.31 12.16 -20.66
C GLU A 351 -38.59 12.55 -21.42
N PRO A 352 -39.37 11.59 -21.94
CA PRO A 352 -40.62 11.90 -22.61
C PRO A 352 -41.64 12.43 -21.59
N GLU A 353 -42.12 13.65 -21.79
CA GLU A 353 -43.22 14.21 -21.01
C GLU A 353 -44.47 13.32 -21.19
N LEU A 354 -45.00 12.81 -20.08
CA LEU A 354 -46.30 12.14 -20.07
C LEU A 354 -47.40 13.19 -20.17
N GLU A 355 -47.94 13.37 -21.37
CA GLU A 355 -49.16 14.16 -21.57
C GLU A 355 -50.29 13.59 -20.69
N MET A 356 -50.82 14.42 -19.80
CA MET A 356 -51.97 14.08 -18.96
C MET A 356 -53.26 14.35 -19.73
N GLU A 357 -54.00 13.30 -20.08
CA GLU A 357 -55.44 13.43 -20.33
C GLU A 357 -56.14 13.62 -18.97
N GLU A 358 -56.80 14.77 -18.79
CA GLU A 358 -57.68 15.02 -17.64
C GLU A 358 -59.07 14.42 -17.90
N GLU A 359 -59.66 13.73 -16.93
CA GLU A 359 -61.06 14.01 -16.54
C GLU A 359 -61.42 13.51 -15.12
N GLU A 360 -62.21 14.36 -14.44
CA GLU A 360 -62.96 14.21 -13.18
C GLU A 360 -62.50 13.27 -12.04
N VAL A 361 -62.14 13.87 -10.89
CA VAL A 361 -62.34 13.30 -9.55
C VAL A 361 -63.17 14.26 -8.69
N SER A 362 -64.36 13.85 -8.27
CA SER A 362 -65.25 14.67 -7.44
C SER A 362 -64.73 14.83 -6.00
N TYR A 363 -64.72 16.06 -5.49
CA TYR A 363 -64.26 16.41 -4.14
C TYR A 363 -65.17 15.89 -3.03
N SER A 364 -64.59 15.29 -1.98
CA SER A 364 -65.07 15.50 -0.60
C SER A 364 -63.97 15.22 0.42
N SER A 365 -63.68 16.19 1.29
CA SER A 365 -62.69 16.09 2.35
C SER A 365 -63.36 16.10 3.73
N LYS A 366 -62.76 15.41 4.71
CA LYS A 366 -62.59 15.93 6.08
C LYS A 366 -61.68 15.08 6.97
N SER A 367 -61.13 15.78 7.96
CA SER A 367 -60.31 15.29 9.06
C SER A 367 -61.15 14.69 10.20
N VAL A 368 -60.49 13.98 11.11
CA VAL A 368 -60.43 14.26 12.57
C VAL A 368 -59.32 13.38 13.17
N ALA A 369 -58.83 13.71 14.37
CA ALA A 369 -57.67 13.10 15.03
C ALA A 369 -58.03 12.49 16.40
N ALA A 370 -56.99 11.94 17.06
CA ALA A 370 -56.83 11.79 18.51
C ALA A 370 -57.53 10.61 19.25
N ASP A 371 -56.67 9.84 19.93
CA ASP A 371 -56.69 9.52 21.36
C ASP A 371 -57.70 8.51 21.98
N ASP A 372 -57.12 7.32 22.28
CA ASP A 372 -56.97 6.71 23.62
C ASP A 372 -57.95 5.69 24.28
N ILE A 373 -57.29 4.79 25.05
CA ILE A 373 -57.73 4.11 26.30
C ILE A 373 -58.85 3.03 26.27
N PHE A 374 -58.38 1.78 26.10
CA PHE A 374 -58.49 0.64 27.05
C PHE A 374 -59.80 -0.18 27.28
N CYS A 375 -59.63 -1.52 27.23
CA CYS A 375 -60.51 -2.60 27.76
C CYS A 375 -61.90 -2.85 27.08
N SER A 376 -62.36 -4.09 26.82
CA SER A 376 -62.03 -5.37 27.47
C SER A 376 -62.49 -6.68 26.76
N ARG A 377 -61.82 -7.80 27.11
CA ARG A 377 -62.33 -9.19 27.33
C ARG A 377 -63.04 -10.04 26.22
N LYS A 378 -62.46 -11.27 26.06
CA LYS A 378 -63.04 -12.59 25.67
C LYS A 378 -63.39 -12.82 24.19
N LYS A 379 -62.63 -13.65 23.45
CA LYS A 379 -62.48 -15.13 23.57
C LYS A 379 -61.03 -15.55 23.22
N ARG A 380 -60.41 -16.56 23.87
CA ARG A 380 -60.42 -18.01 23.53
C ARG A 380 -60.22 -18.27 22.01
N THR A 381 -59.23 -19.05 21.54
CA THR A 381 -58.52 -20.19 22.17
C THR A 381 -57.00 -20.27 21.90
N THR A 382 -56.33 -20.99 22.80
CA THR A 382 -54.96 -21.56 22.79
C THR A 382 -54.34 -21.98 21.45
N ALA A 383 -53.03 -21.74 21.31
CA ALA A 383 -52.18 -22.28 20.25
C ALA A 383 -51.67 -23.71 20.53
N LYS A 384 -51.13 -24.38 19.49
CA LYS A 384 -49.97 -25.29 19.58
C LYS A 384 -49.22 -25.37 18.22
N PRO A 385 -47.93 -25.79 18.20
CA PRO A 385 -47.07 -25.72 17.02
C PRO A 385 -47.05 -27.03 16.21
N TYR A 386 -46.37 -27.01 15.04
CA TYR A 386 -45.94 -28.22 14.33
C TYR A 386 -44.41 -28.36 14.32
N LEU A 387 -43.94 -29.40 15.01
CA LEU A 387 -42.81 -30.20 14.57
C LEU A 387 -43.28 -31.12 13.43
N TYR A 388 -42.38 -31.57 12.58
CA TYR A 388 -42.62 -32.78 11.77
C TYR A 388 -41.42 -33.72 11.86
N THR A 389 -41.69 -34.93 12.32
CA THR A 389 -40.79 -36.09 12.30
C THR A 389 -41.17 -37.02 11.16
N SER A 390 -40.21 -37.77 10.63
CA SER A 390 -40.51 -38.98 9.85
C SER A 390 -39.64 -40.15 10.32
N SER A 391 -40.27 -41.31 10.56
CA SER A 391 -39.59 -42.54 10.99
C SER A 391 -40.45 -43.77 10.64
N VAL A 392 -39.95 -44.63 9.74
CA VAL A 392 -40.62 -45.83 9.21
C VAL A 392 -39.53 -46.79 8.68
N GLN A 393 -39.57 -48.13 8.79
CA GLN A 393 -40.16 -49.04 9.78
C GLN A 393 -39.56 -50.46 9.62
N ILE A 394 -39.36 -51.16 10.73
CA ILE A 394 -39.05 -52.59 10.97
C ILE A 394 -39.34 -53.58 9.82
N LYS A 395 -38.37 -54.47 9.46
CA LYS A 395 -38.54 -55.96 9.35
C LYS A 395 -37.28 -56.78 8.91
N GLY A 396 -36.80 -57.64 9.82
CA GLY A 396 -36.62 -59.10 9.64
C GLY A 396 -35.50 -59.73 8.76
N GLY A 397 -34.55 -60.42 9.42
CA GLY A 397 -34.32 -61.86 9.18
C GLY A 397 -33.00 -62.36 8.53
N PHE A 398 -32.37 -63.36 9.18
CA PHE A 398 -31.35 -64.32 8.66
C PHE A 398 -29.97 -63.76 8.18
N MET A 399 -28.84 -64.49 8.15
CA MET A 399 -28.32 -65.66 8.90
C MET A 399 -26.80 -65.85 8.54
N MET A 400 -26.03 -66.60 9.36
CA MET A 400 -24.56 -66.85 9.29
C MET A 400 -23.68 -65.63 9.67
N ALA A 401 -22.67 -65.64 10.54
CA ALA A 401 -21.80 -66.64 11.23
C ALA A 401 -20.42 -66.92 10.58
N LEU A 402 -19.41 -67.18 11.45
CA LEU A 402 -18.00 -67.61 11.17
C LEU A 402 -17.08 -66.49 10.60
N ILE A 403 -15.80 -66.28 11.00
CA ILE A 403 -14.86 -66.97 11.93
C ILE A 403 -14.07 -65.96 12.81
N SER A 404 -13.59 -66.43 13.96
CA SER A 404 -12.38 -66.04 14.74
C SER A 404 -11.23 -65.33 13.96
N GLN A 405 -10.31 -64.54 14.55
CA GLN A 405 -9.63 -64.72 15.84
C GLN A 405 -9.30 -63.39 16.56
N ALA A 406 -9.02 -63.49 17.86
CA ALA A 406 -8.29 -62.48 18.65
C ALA A 406 -6.87 -62.98 18.95
N VAL A 407 -5.94 -62.08 19.31
CA VAL A 407 -4.97 -62.32 20.40
C VAL A 407 -4.38 -61.01 20.95
N VAL A 408 -4.29 -61.01 22.27
CA VAL A 408 -3.59 -60.16 23.25
C VAL A 408 -2.30 -59.46 22.77
N SER A 409 -2.04 -58.26 23.33
CA SER A 409 -0.67 -57.85 23.71
C SER A 409 -0.64 -57.47 25.20
N TYR A 410 0.52 -57.61 25.85
CA TYR A 410 0.66 -57.74 27.31
C TYR A 410 1.07 -56.45 28.03
N CYS A 411 0.66 -56.33 29.30
CA CYS A 411 1.39 -55.55 30.30
C CYS A 411 2.38 -56.47 31.04
N ILE A 412 3.65 -56.08 31.13
CA ILE A 412 4.64 -56.62 32.09
C ILE A 412 5.37 -55.43 32.72
N ASN A 413 5.77 -55.60 33.98
CA ASN A 413 6.30 -54.54 34.84
C ASN A 413 7.83 -54.55 34.90
N SER A 414 8.41 -53.38 35.20
CA SER A 414 9.68 -53.15 35.91
C SER A 414 10.92 -54.03 35.63
N GLU A 415 12.05 -53.37 35.31
CA GLU A 415 13.29 -53.64 36.06
C GLU A 415 14.16 -52.38 36.16
N THR A 416 15.22 -52.39 36.98
CA THR A 416 15.99 -51.20 37.36
C THR A 416 17.48 -51.51 37.45
N VAL A 417 18.31 -50.79 36.67
CA VAL A 417 19.77 -50.95 36.70
C VAL A 417 20.46 -49.58 36.75
N ARG A 418 21.45 -49.44 37.64
CA ARG A 418 22.42 -48.33 37.69
C ARG A 418 23.75 -48.78 37.07
N CYS A 419 24.44 -47.87 36.40
CA CYS A 419 25.88 -47.55 36.50
C CYS A 419 26.14 -46.38 35.52
N GLU A 420 26.77 -45.24 35.86
CA GLU A 420 28.06 -44.94 36.51
C GLU A 420 29.23 -44.77 35.54
N PHE A 421 29.85 -43.57 35.59
CA PHE A 421 31.16 -43.15 35.05
C PHE A 421 31.42 -43.36 33.52
N ALA A 422 32.21 -42.55 32.83
CA ALA A 422 33.36 -41.78 33.32
C ALA A 422 33.60 -40.44 32.60
N LEU A 423 34.19 -39.50 33.34
CA LEU A 423 35.01 -38.42 32.78
C LEU A 423 36.30 -39.01 32.19
N LYS A 424 36.77 -38.47 31.05
CA LYS A 424 38.17 -38.56 30.64
C LYS A 424 38.61 -37.29 29.90
N GLU A 425 39.54 -36.58 30.50
CA GLU A 425 40.42 -35.66 29.79
C GLU A 425 41.43 -36.46 28.94
N GLY A 426 41.95 -35.84 27.87
CA GLY A 426 43.00 -36.42 27.01
C GLY A 426 43.75 -35.31 26.29
N THR A 427 45.07 -35.30 26.42
CA THR A 427 45.96 -34.19 25.99
C THR A 427 46.94 -34.61 24.90
N PHE A 428 47.73 -33.64 24.41
CA PHE A 428 48.83 -33.72 23.42
C PHE A 428 48.41 -33.83 21.93
N ALA A 429 49.22 -33.38 20.96
CA ALA A 429 50.17 -32.24 20.88
C ALA A 429 50.75 -32.15 19.45
N ASN A 430 51.18 -30.94 19.05
CA ASN A 430 52.04 -30.64 17.89
C ASN A 430 51.42 -30.92 16.49
N ASP A 431 51.90 -30.36 15.37
CA ASP A 431 53.14 -29.59 15.11
C ASP A 431 53.00 -28.54 13.96
N LEU A 432 54.10 -27.84 13.63
CA LEU A 432 54.42 -27.13 12.37
C LEU A 432 53.85 -25.72 12.07
N SER A 433 54.28 -24.76 12.90
CA SER A 433 55.19 -23.63 12.54
C SER A 433 54.91 -22.61 11.39
N SER A 434 55.52 -21.42 11.56
CA SER A 434 55.81 -20.33 10.59
C SER A 434 54.70 -19.25 10.42
N LEU A 435 54.98 -17.94 10.34
CA LEU A 435 56.24 -17.18 10.27
C LEU A 435 56.10 -15.76 10.87
N CYS A 436 57.13 -15.26 11.59
CA CYS A 436 57.45 -13.84 11.91
C CYS A 436 56.43 -12.92 12.64
N ARG A 437 56.83 -11.81 13.29
CA ARG A 437 57.93 -11.48 14.24
C ARG A 437 57.83 -9.98 14.60
N ASN A 438 58.10 -9.62 15.86
CA ASN A 438 58.43 -8.26 16.34
C ASN A 438 57.28 -7.21 16.29
N SER A 439 57.23 -6.17 17.13
CA SER A 439 58.10 -5.79 18.27
C SER A 439 57.27 -5.21 19.43
N ALA A 440 57.86 -5.08 20.62
CA ALA A 440 57.25 -4.43 21.78
C ALA A 440 58.13 -3.31 22.33
N LYS A 441 57.54 -2.25 22.91
CA LYS A 441 58.22 -1.30 23.80
C LYS A 441 57.25 -0.64 24.80
N LYS A 442 57.73 -0.44 26.03
CA LYS A 442 57.10 0.35 27.11
C LYS A 442 57.62 1.81 26.99
N ALA A 443 57.21 2.84 27.75
CA ALA A 443 56.40 2.93 28.98
C ALA A 443 55.92 4.40 29.20
N ARG A 444 54.98 4.62 30.16
CA ARG A 444 54.90 5.76 31.14
C ARG A 444 54.97 7.23 30.64
N THR A 445 54.26 8.23 31.19
CA THR A 445 53.20 8.36 32.22
C THR A 445 52.69 9.81 32.16
N LEU A 446 51.38 10.07 32.31
CA LEU A 446 50.81 11.17 33.12
C LEU A 446 49.28 11.02 33.21
N CYS A 447 48.67 11.49 34.30
CA CYS A 447 47.23 11.39 34.57
C CYS A 447 46.53 12.75 34.46
N LEU A 448 45.25 12.72 34.08
CA LEU A 448 44.15 13.37 34.81
C LEU A 448 42.81 12.80 34.34
N ASP A 449 41.79 12.86 35.19
CA ASP A 449 40.67 11.92 35.18
C ASP A 449 39.47 12.34 34.32
N SER A 450 38.78 11.33 33.77
CA SER A 450 37.35 11.40 33.43
C SER A 450 36.72 9.99 33.46
N VAL A 451 35.43 9.93 33.78
CA VAL A 451 34.74 8.72 34.25
C VAL A 451 34.58 7.66 33.15
N LYS A 452 34.95 6.40 33.45
CA LYS A 452 34.61 5.24 32.61
C LYS A 452 33.19 4.77 32.89
N CYS A 453 32.27 5.01 31.97
CA CYS A 453 31.01 4.26 31.93
C CYS A 453 31.28 2.80 31.52
N GLY A 454 30.84 1.84 32.33
CA GLY A 454 31.09 0.41 32.11
C GLY A 454 30.07 -0.22 31.16
N SER A 455 30.51 -0.65 29.99
CA SER A 455 29.66 -1.25 28.95
C SER A 455 29.17 -2.68 29.30
N LYS A 456 28.11 -2.78 30.11
CA LYS A 456 27.32 -4.02 30.22
C LYS A 456 26.67 -4.34 28.87
N ARG A 457 26.85 -5.58 28.40
CA ARG A 457 26.49 -6.04 27.06
C ARG A 457 25.03 -6.52 27.02
N TRP A 458 24.09 -5.60 26.85
CA TRP A 458 22.67 -5.90 26.75
C TRP A 458 22.30 -6.51 25.39
N ASN A 459 21.49 -7.57 25.40
CA ASN A 459 20.92 -8.14 24.18
C ASN A 459 19.82 -7.24 23.62
N ARG A 460 19.79 -7.05 22.30
CA ARG A 460 18.76 -6.27 21.61
C ARG A 460 17.51 -7.11 21.34
N ALA A 461 16.53 -7.02 22.23
CA ALA A 461 15.13 -7.21 21.82
C ALA A 461 14.62 -5.92 21.15
N VAL A 462 13.81 -6.07 20.10
CA VAL A 462 12.98 -5.03 19.50
C VAL A 462 11.67 -5.70 19.14
N VAL A 463 10.56 -5.20 19.65
CA VAL A 463 9.22 -5.63 19.22
C VAL A 463 8.18 -4.53 19.44
N ALA A 464 7.07 -4.66 18.72
CA ALA A 464 5.75 -4.31 19.22
C ALA A 464 4.93 -5.60 19.40
N ALA A 465 3.79 -5.51 20.11
CA ALA A 465 2.80 -6.58 20.30
C ALA A 465 3.28 -7.98 20.77
N SER A 466 4.56 -8.19 21.09
CA SER A 466 5.04 -9.47 21.64
C SER A 466 4.36 -9.83 22.97
N PRO A 467 4.30 -11.13 23.31
CA PRO A 467 3.98 -11.55 24.67
C PRO A 467 4.95 -10.91 25.67
N PRO A 468 4.50 -10.50 26.85
CA PRO A 468 5.38 -10.01 27.91
C PRO A 468 6.37 -11.13 28.30
N THR A 469 7.67 -10.83 28.23
CA THR A 469 8.74 -11.79 28.50
C THR A 469 9.11 -11.80 29.98
N GLU A 470 9.30 -13.00 30.53
CA GLU A 470 9.83 -13.19 31.89
C GLU A 470 11.37 -13.17 31.87
N ASP A 471 11.96 -11.97 31.94
CA ASP A 471 13.37 -11.80 32.30
C ASP A 471 13.44 -11.29 33.75
N ALA A 472 13.74 -12.21 34.68
CA ALA A 472 13.89 -11.90 36.10
C ALA A 472 15.25 -11.22 36.39
N VAL A 473 15.44 -10.02 35.84
CA VAL A 473 16.57 -9.16 36.21
C VAL A 473 16.34 -8.69 37.64
N ILE A 474 17.02 -9.32 38.60
CA ILE A 474 17.10 -8.85 39.97
C ILE A 474 17.92 -7.55 39.95
N ALA A 475 17.23 -6.42 39.79
CA ALA A 475 17.79 -5.11 40.07
C ALA A 475 18.08 -5.05 41.58
N THR A 476 19.34 -4.87 41.95
CA THR A 476 19.77 -4.77 43.36
C THR A 476 19.43 -3.42 43.99
N GLU A 477 18.95 -2.48 43.19
CA GLU A 477 18.52 -1.13 43.55
C GLU A 477 17.16 -0.88 42.85
N PRO A 478 16.19 -0.19 43.48
CA PRO A 478 14.92 0.18 42.84
C PRO A 478 15.14 1.07 41.61
N LEU A 479 14.28 0.95 40.60
CA LEU A 479 14.26 1.89 39.47
C LEU A 479 13.90 3.29 39.95
N THR A 480 14.57 4.31 39.43
CA THR A 480 14.22 5.72 39.68
C THR A 480 13.50 6.35 38.48
N LYS A 481 13.03 7.60 38.61
CA LYS A 481 12.44 8.36 37.48
C LYS A 481 13.45 8.52 36.35
N GLU A 482 14.71 8.74 36.70
CA GLU A 482 15.85 8.93 35.80
C GLU A 482 16.15 7.65 35.01
N ASP A 483 15.95 6.46 35.58
CA ASP A 483 16.01 5.19 34.84
C ASP A 483 14.91 5.08 33.78
N LEU A 484 13.69 5.54 34.07
CA LEU A 484 12.57 5.53 33.12
C LEU A 484 12.77 6.55 31.99
N VAL A 485 13.40 7.70 32.29
CA VAL A 485 13.88 8.68 31.30
C VAL A 485 14.99 8.08 30.45
N GLY A 486 16.00 7.46 31.08
CA GLY A 486 17.10 6.76 30.41
C GLY A 486 16.63 5.62 29.51
N TYR A 487 15.56 4.93 29.91
CA TYR A 487 14.90 3.91 29.10
C TYR A 487 14.36 4.49 27.77
N LEU A 488 13.68 5.64 27.78
CA LEU A 488 13.20 6.29 26.55
C LEU A 488 14.37 6.85 25.72
N ALA A 489 15.31 7.54 26.38
CA ALA A 489 16.50 8.11 25.74
C ALA A 489 17.41 7.04 25.10
N SER A 490 17.38 5.78 25.57
CA SER A 490 18.06 4.65 24.94
C SER A 490 17.54 4.32 23.52
N GLY A 491 16.38 4.87 23.12
CA GLY A 491 15.85 4.82 21.77
C GLY A 491 16.60 5.68 20.75
N CYS A 492 17.39 6.68 21.20
CA CYS A 492 18.11 7.60 20.34
C CYS A 492 19.10 6.89 19.39
N LYS A 493 18.91 7.08 18.08
CA LYS A 493 19.69 6.48 16.99
C LYS A 493 20.21 7.57 16.05
N PRO A 494 21.49 7.55 15.65
CA PRO A 494 21.97 8.41 14.57
C PRO A 494 21.28 8.05 13.24
N LYS A 495 21.20 9.01 12.31
CA LYS A 495 20.28 8.98 11.15
C LYS A 495 20.45 7.76 10.23
N GLU A 496 21.66 7.24 10.07
CA GLU A 496 21.93 6.02 9.28
C GLU A 496 21.36 4.74 9.90
N LYS A 497 20.99 4.79 11.19
CA LYS A 497 20.36 3.71 11.95
C LYS A 497 18.85 3.90 12.15
N TRP A 498 18.25 4.98 11.64
CA TRP A 498 16.79 5.14 11.61
C TRP A 498 16.16 4.08 10.71
N ARG A 499 15.06 3.49 11.15
CA ARG A 499 14.32 2.48 10.38
C ARG A 499 12.82 2.79 10.37
N ILE A 500 12.07 2.08 9.53
CA ILE A 500 10.65 2.23 9.28
C ILE A 500 10.03 0.90 9.71
N GLY A 501 9.35 0.87 10.86
CA GLY A 501 8.47 -0.25 11.21
C GLY A 501 7.05 0.11 10.80
N THR A 502 6.32 -0.80 10.19
CA THR A 502 4.91 -0.57 9.81
C THR A 502 4.06 -1.68 10.40
N GLU A 503 2.90 -1.33 10.94
CA GLU A 503 1.98 -2.30 11.53
C GLU A 503 0.57 -2.05 11.01
N HIS A 504 -0.18 -3.12 10.75
CA HIS A 504 -1.55 -3.00 10.27
C HIS A 504 -2.45 -4.16 10.69
N GLU A 505 -3.70 -3.82 10.97
CA GLU A 505 -4.75 -4.74 11.42
C GLU A 505 -5.71 -5.06 10.26
N LYS A 506 -6.35 -6.25 10.29
CA LYS A 506 -7.32 -6.70 9.27
C LYS A 506 -8.49 -7.42 9.93
N PHE A 507 -9.73 -7.20 9.50
CA PHE A 507 -10.86 -8.03 9.94
C PHE A 507 -10.96 -9.30 9.10
N GLY A 508 -10.77 -10.48 9.69
CA GLY A 508 -11.08 -11.76 9.02
C GLY A 508 -12.58 -12.07 9.02
N PHE A 509 -13.10 -12.65 7.94
CA PHE A 509 -14.52 -13.02 7.84
C PHE A 509 -14.78 -14.22 6.92
N GLU A 510 -15.86 -14.96 7.16
CA GLU A 510 -16.31 -16.06 6.29
C GLU A 510 -16.91 -15.52 4.99
N ILE A 511 -16.41 -15.96 3.82
CA ILE A 511 -16.89 -15.47 2.52
C ILE A 511 -18.39 -15.77 2.29
N GLY A 512 -18.88 -16.93 2.77
CA GLY A 512 -20.26 -17.36 2.59
C GLY A 512 -21.29 -16.63 3.46
N THR A 513 -20.95 -16.32 4.72
CA THR A 513 -21.89 -15.76 5.72
C THR A 513 -21.62 -14.29 6.06
N LEU A 514 -20.41 -13.81 5.72
CA LEU A 514 -19.79 -12.55 6.12
C LEU A 514 -19.55 -12.43 7.63
N ARG A 515 -19.68 -13.49 8.44
CA ARG A 515 -19.42 -13.48 9.89
C ARG A 515 -17.95 -13.19 10.20
N PRO A 516 -17.62 -12.51 11.32
CA PRO A 516 -16.23 -12.37 11.74
C PRO A 516 -15.63 -13.75 12.03
N MET A 517 -14.36 -13.93 11.69
CA MET A 517 -13.64 -15.20 11.86
C MET A 517 -13.53 -15.58 13.35
N THR A 518 -13.89 -16.83 13.66
CA THR A 518 -13.84 -17.41 15.02
C THR A 518 -12.40 -17.62 15.51
N TYR A 519 -12.20 -17.85 16.82
CA TYR A 519 -10.86 -18.15 17.34
C TYR A 519 -10.33 -19.47 16.78
N GLU A 520 -11.20 -20.45 16.58
CA GLU A 520 -10.88 -21.77 16.04
C GLU A 520 -10.35 -21.66 14.60
N GLN A 521 -11.01 -20.88 13.75
CA GLN A 521 -10.55 -20.56 12.39
C GLN A 521 -9.25 -19.74 12.42
N ILE A 522 -9.09 -18.80 13.36
CA ILE A 522 -7.83 -18.05 13.54
C ILE A 522 -6.68 -19.01 13.93
N ALA A 523 -6.93 -19.95 14.83
CA ALA A 523 -5.92 -20.91 15.28
C ALA A 523 -5.51 -21.86 14.15
N GLU A 524 -6.44 -22.36 13.34
CA GLU A 524 -6.16 -23.15 12.14
C GLU A 524 -5.31 -22.33 11.13
N LEU A 525 -5.72 -21.09 10.82
CA LEU A 525 -4.98 -20.19 9.94
C LEU A 525 -3.54 -19.91 10.44
N LEU A 526 -3.35 -19.64 11.73
CA LEU A 526 -2.02 -19.41 12.31
C LEU A 526 -1.15 -20.68 12.29
N ASN A 527 -1.71 -21.85 12.58
CA ASN A 527 -0.97 -23.11 12.47
C ASN A 527 -0.54 -23.40 11.03
N SER A 528 -1.44 -23.22 10.06
CA SER A 528 -1.18 -23.45 8.64
C SER A 528 -0.20 -22.45 8.04
N ILE A 529 -0.22 -21.16 8.44
CA ILE A 529 0.80 -20.18 8.04
C ILE A 529 2.17 -20.57 8.60
N ALA A 530 2.24 -20.97 9.88
CA ALA A 530 3.49 -21.40 10.51
C ALA A 530 4.12 -22.60 9.80
N GLU A 531 3.32 -23.61 9.46
CA GLU A 531 3.78 -24.84 8.82
C GLU A 531 4.10 -24.67 7.32
N ARG A 532 3.39 -23.77 6.61
CA ARG A 532 3.58 -23.52 5.17
C ARG A 532 4.70 -22.52 4.88
N PHE A 533 4.96 -21.58 5.79
CA PHE A 533 5.87 -20.44 5.57
C PHE A 533 6.95 -20.25 6.65
N ASP A 534 7.16 -21.24 7.52
CA ASP A 534 8.25 -21.31 8.53
C ASP A 534 8.22 -20.13 9.53
N TRP A 535 7.14 -20.03 10.32
CA TRP A 535 7.03 -19.08 11.44
C TRP A 535 7.01 -19.80 12.80
N ASP A 536 7.70 -19.23 13.78
CA ASP A 536 7.65 -19.66 15.18
C ASP A 536 6.24 -19.46 15.76
N LYS A 537 5.63 -20.53 16.28
CA LYS A 537 4.32 -20.48 16.95
C LYS A 537 4.44 -19.89 18.36
N ILE A 538 3.60 -18.90 18.69
CA ILE A 538 3.55 -18.27 20.02
C ILE A 538 2.24 -18.62 20.72
N LEU A 539 2.36 -19.16 21.95
CA LEU A 539 1.23 -19.65 22.75
C LEU A 539 1.00 -18.82 24.02
N GLU A 540 -0.26 -18.69 24.43
CA GLU A 540 -0.69 -18.25 25.77
C GLU A 540 -1.52 -19.37 26.42
N GLY A 541 -0.93 -20.07 27.40
CA GLY A 541 -1.42 -21.39 27.80
C GLY A 541 -1.27 -22.36 26.63
N ASP A 542 -2.33 -23.09 26.31
CA ASP A 542 -2.40 -24.03 25.18
C ASP A 542 -2.86 -23.36 23.87
N ASN A 543 -3.27 -22.08 23.92
CA ASN A 543 -3.83 -21.35 22.78
C ASN A 543 -2.74 -20.70 21.93
N ILE A 544 -2.74 -20.90 20.60
CA ILE A 544 -1.92 -20.12 19.68
C ILE A 544 -2.50 -18.70 19.52
N ILE A 545 -1.67 -17.67 19.72
CA ILE A 545 -2.12 -16.26 19.79
C ILE A 545 -1.31 -15.30 18.94
N ALA A 546 -0.18 -15.75 18.38
CA ALA A 546 0.71 -14.98 17.54
C ALA A 546 1.66 -15.92 16.77
N LEU A 547 2.35 -15.39 15.78
CA LEU A 547 3.50 -16.02 15.10
C LEU A 547 4.69 -15.04 15.07
N LYS A 548 5.90 -15.56 14.89
CA LYS A 548 7.10 -14.74 14.71
C LYS A 548 8.02 -15.28 13.62
N GLN A 549 8.62 -14.39 12.84
CA GLN A 549 9.65 -14.75 11.85
C GLN A 549 10.74 -13.68 11.85
N GLY A 550 11.86 -13.98 12.50
CA GLY A 550 12.99 -13.06 12.67
C GLY A 550 12.63 -11.80 13.47
N LYS A 551 12.26 -10.74 12.76
CA LYS A 551 11.82 -9.44 13.33
C LYS A 551 10.35 -9.10 13.06
N GLN A 552 9.66 -9.86 12.21
CA GLN A 552 8.23 -9.73 12.01
C GLN A 552 7.49 -10.52 13.09
N SER A 553 6.31 -10.08 13.47
CA SER A 553 5.34 -10.89 14.21
C SER A 553 3.92 -10.67 13.72
N ILE A 554 3.16 -11.75 13.63
CA ILE A 554 1.72 -11.73 13.39
C ILE A 554 1.04 -11.83 14.76
N SER A 555 0.04 -11.00 15.02
CA SER A 555 -0.61 -10.91 16.32
C SER A 555 -2.13 -10.76 16.20
N LEU A 556 -2.84 -10.91 17.32
CA LEU A 556 -4.30 -10.90 17.41
C LEU A 556 -4.77 -9.84 18.40
N GLU A 557 -5.54 -8.87 17.94
CA GLU A 557 -6.23 -7.89 18.78
C GLU A 557 -7.60 -8.42 19.28
N PRO A 558 -8.28 -7.75 20.26
CA PRO A 558 -9.31 -8.38 21.10
C PRO A 558 -10.46 -9.07 20.35
N GLY A 559 -10.88 -8.53 19.21
CA GLY A 559 -11.95 -9.05 18.36
C GLY A 559 -11.50 -9.99 17.25
N GLY A 560 -10.24 -10.47 17.27
CA GLY A 560 -9.67 -11.32 16.23
C GLY A 560 -9.18 -10.54 15.02
N GLN A 561 -8.95 -9.23 15.15
CA GLN A 561 -8.26 -8.46 14.11
C GLN A 561 -6.83 -8.99 13.95
N PHE A 562 -6.45 -9.32 12.72
CA PHE A 562 -5.25 -10.09 12.40
C PHE A 562 -4.11 -9.15 11.97
N GLU A 563 -3.28 -8.82 12.94
CA GLU A 563 -2.19 -7.83 12.88
C GLU A 563 -0.95 -8.39 12.17
N LEU A 564 -0.24 -7.55 11.42
CA LEU A 564 1.21 -7.67 11.20
C LEU A 564 1.90 -6.54 11.96
N SER A 565 2.90 -6.86 12.76
CA SER A 565 3.96 -5.95 13.17
C SER A 565 5.20 -6.26 12.31
N GLY A 566 5.50 -5.35 11.39
CA GLY A 566 6.57 -5.49 10.39
C GLY A 566 7.97 -5.24 10.96
N ALA A 567 9.00 -5.64 10.21
CA ALA A 567 10.37 -5.43 10.63
C ALA A 567 10.76 -3.93 10.57
N PRO A 568 11.77 -3.50 11.36
CA PRO A 568 12.38 -2.18 11.19
C PRO A 568 13.25 -2.15 9.92
N LEU A 569 12.65 -1.68 8.82
CA LEU A 569 13.19 -1.65 7.45
C LEU A 569 13.80 -0.30 7.07
N GLU A 570 14.54 -0.22 5.97
CA GLU A 570 15.32 0.97 5.58
C GLU A 570 14.62 1.83 4.51
N THR A 571 13.87 1.17 3.63
CA THR A 571 13.13 1.82 2.54
C THR A 571 11.67 1.41 2.50
N LEU A 572 10.83 2.28 1.97
CA LEU A 572 9.40 2.07 1.76
C LEU A 572 9.15 0.98 0.70
N HIS A 573 10.11 0.76 -0.20
CA HIS A 573 10.13 -0.40 -1.11
C HIS A 573 10.18 -1.73 -0.34
N GLN A 574 11.04 -1.83 0.68
CA GLN A 574 11.08 -3.00 1.55
C GLN A 574 9.77 -3.12 2.35
N THR A 575 9.28 -2.01 2.92
CA THR A 575 8.01 -1.98 3.68
C THR A 575 6.84 -2.49 2.85
N CYS A 576 6.70 -2.05 1.60
CA CYS A 576 5.60 -2.48 0.74
C CYS A 576 5.78 -3.92 0.22
N ALA A 577 7.02 -4.40 0.09
CA ALA A 577 7.29 -5.81 -0.19
C ALA A 577 6.94 -6.73 1.01
N GLU A 578 7.18 -6.28 2.24
CA GLU A 578 6.82 -7.00 3.47
C GLU A 578 5.29 -7.11 3.63
N VAL A 579 4.56 -5.99 3.47
CA VAL A 579 3.09 -5.97 3.46
C VAL A 579 2.52 -6.95 2.42
N ASN A 580 3.03 -6.93 1.19
CA ASN A 580 2.57 -7.83 0.13
C ASN A 580 2.94 -9.30 0.39
N SER A 581 4.09 -9.58 1.00
CA SER A 581 4.47 -10.94 1.42
C SER A 581 3.49 -11.50 2.46
N HIS A 582 3.15 -10.71 3.48
CA HIS A 582 2.15 -11.09 4.50
C HIS A 582 0.75 -11.28 3.91
N LEU A 583 0.29 -10.35 3.06
CA LEU A 583 -1.02 -10.46 2.41
C LEU A 583 -1.10 -11.72 1.52
N TYR A 584 -0.05 -12.05 0.77
CA TYR A 584 0.05 -13.28 0.00
C TYR A 584 -0.01 -14.54 0.88
N GLN A 585 0.81 -14.60 1.95
CA GLN A 585 0.85 -15.76 2.85
C GLN A 585 -0.50 -15.98 3.55
N VAL A 586 -1.16 -14.91 3.99
CA VAL A 586 -2.50 -14.98 4.59
C VAL A 586 -3.54 -15.41 3.56
N LYS A 587 -3.54 -14.83 2.35
CA LYS A 587 -4.48 -15.18 1.26
C LYS A 587 -4.38 -16.65 0.87
N ALA A 588 -3.17 -17.14 0.63
CA ALA A 588 -2.88 -18.50 0.17
C ALA A 588 -3.26 -19.62 1.16
N VAL A 589 -3.65 -19.28 2.39
CA VAL A 589 -4.22 -20.23 3.37
C VAL A 589 -5.69 -19.92 3.61
N ALA A 590 -6.05 -18.65 3.77
CA ALA A 590 -7.43 -18.23 4.05
C ALA A 590 -8.42 -18.62 2.93
N GLU A 591 -8.01 -18.61 1.66
CA GLU A 591 -8.88 -19.00 0.55
C GLU A 591 -9.26 -20.49 0.59
N GLU A 592 -8.35 -21.38 1.02
CA GLU A 592 -8.63 -22.80 1.23
C GLU A 592 -9.66 -23.03 2.35
N MET A 593 -9.70 -22.11 3.32
CA MET A 593 -10.64 -22.11 4.45
C MET A 593 -11.95 -21.37 4.17
N GLY A 594 -12.11 -20.74 3.00
CA GLY A 594 -13.25 -19.89 2.67
C GLY A 594 -13.31 -18.57 3.47
N ILE A 595 -12.16 -18.07 3.94
CA ILE A 595 -12.00 -16.84 4.72
C ILE A 595 -11.48 -15.71 3.83
N GLY A 596 -12.13 -14.54 3.93
CA GLY A 596 -11.68 -13.27 3.37
C GLY A 596 -11.13 -12.33 4.46
N PHE A 597 -10.46 -11.26 4.05
CA PHE A 597 -9.97 -10.21 4.95
C PHE A 597 -10.40 -8.82 4.49
N LEU A 598 -10.80 -7.96 5.43
CA LEU A 598 -11.28 -6.59 5.18
C LEU A 598 -10.35 -5.53 5.78
N GLY A 599 -9.81 -4.67 4.91
CA GLY A 599 -9.11 -3.43 5.28
C GLY A 599 -10.09 -2.25 5.38
N SER A 600 -10.61 -1.98 6.57
CA SER A 600 -11.47 -0.84 6.91
C SER A 600 -11.13 -0.34 8.31
N GLY A 601 -11.39 0.94 8.63
CA GLY A 601 -11.11 1.48 9.96
C GLY A 601 -11.99 0.88 11.07
N PHE A 602 -13.21 0.43 10.73
CA PHE A 602 -14.22 -0.03 11.68
C PHE A 602 -15.01 -1.20 11.09
N GLN A 603 -15.46 -2.13 11.94
CA GLN A 603 -16.27 -3.29 11.54
C GLN A 603 -17.65 -2.84 11.00
N PRO A 604 -17.88 -2.90 9.67
CA PRO A 604 -18.98 -2.16 9.05
C PRO A 604 -20.35 -2.84 9.20
N LYS A 605 -20.40 -4.14 9.51
CA LYS A 605 -21.60 -4.98 9.41
C LYS A 605 -22.12 -5.50 10.76
N TRP A 606 -21.25 -5.78 11.72
CA TRP A 606 -21.62 -6.52 12.93
C TRP A 606 -21.67 -5.65 14.20
N ARG A 607 -22.57 -6.02 15.12
CA ARG A 607 -22.67 -5.44 16.47
C ARG A 607 -21.48 -5.91 17.30
N LEU A 608 -21.10 -5.14 18.32
CA LEU A 608 -20.09 -5.51 19.32
C LEU A 608 -20.28 -6.94 19.88
N LYS A 609 -21.53 -7.35 20.13
CA LYS A 609 -21.88 -8.69 20.65
C LYS A 609 -21.83 -9.84 19.64
N ASP A 610 -21.60 -9.56 18.36
CA ASP A 610 -21.45 -10.55 17.29
C ASP A 610 -19.97 -10.78 16.93
N ILE A 611 -19.04 -10.15 17.66
CA ILE A 611 -17.59 -10.29 17.50
C ILE A 611 -17.05 -11.36 18.47
N PRO A 612 -16.21 -12.31 18.01
CA PRO A 612 -15.46 -13.23 18.88
C PRO A 612 -14.52 -12.49 19.85
N ILE A 613 -14.09 -13.19 20.91
CA ILE A 613 -13.16 -12.65 21.91
C ILE A 613 -11.92 -13.53 21.92
N MET A 614 -10.75 -12.95 21.68
CA MET A 614 -9.49 -13.71 21.66
C MET A 614 -9.07 -14.16 23.07
N PRO A 615 -8.57 -15.39 23.25
CA PRO A 615 -8.28 -15.99 24.56
C PRO A 615 -6.94 -15.49 25.14
N LYS A 616 -6.81 -14.18 25.34
CA LYS A 616 -5.63 -13.50 25.89
C LYS A 616 -6.00 -12.74 27.16
N GLY A 617 -5.41 -13.10 28.30
CA GLY A 617 -5.81 -12.63 29.63
C GLY A 617 -5.76 -11.11 29.80
N ARG A 618 -4.84 -10.42 29.09
CA ARG A 618 -4.77 -8.95 29.09
C ARG A 618 -6.08 -8.28 28.62
N TYR A 619 -6.81 -8.92 27.71
CA TYR A 619 -8.04 -8.35 27.15
C TYR A 619 -9.26 -8.52 28.05
N GLU A 620 -9.27 -9.51 28.96
CA GLU A 620 -10.32 -9.60 29.98
C GLU A 620 -10.25 -8.40 30.94
N ILE A 621 -9.06 -8.06 31.44
CA ILE A 621 -8.81 -6.90 32.29
C ILE A 621 -9.26 -5.61 31.59
N MET A 622 -8.81 -5.40 30.34
CA MET A 622 -9.20 -4.23 29.55
C MET A 622 -10.72 -4.17 29.30
N ARG A 623 -11.36 -5.27 28.89
CA ARG A 623 -12.82 -5.36 28.66
C ARG A 623 -13.61 -5.04 29.93
N ASN A 624 -13.11 -5.45 31.10
CA ASN A 624 -13.72 -5.17 32.40
C ASN A 624 -13.43 -3.73 32.92
N TYR A 625 -12.48 -3.01 32.30
CA TYR A 625 -12.12 -1.63 32.67
C TYR A 625 -12.71 -0.57 31.75
N MET A 626 -12.72 -0.75 30.42
CA MET A 626 -13.18 0.27 29.46
C MET A 626 -14.53 0.93 29.82
N PRO A 627 -15.60 0.18 30.22
CA PRO A 627 -16.89 0.78 30.58
C PRO A 627 -16.87 1.72 31.81
N LYS A 628 -15.76 1.79 32.54
CA LYS A 628 -15.54 2.69 33.69
C LYS A 628 -14.97 4.05 33.27
N VAL A 629 -14.44 4.18 32.04
CA VAL A 629 -13.63 5.34 31.58
C VAL A 629 -14.07 5.95 30.25
N GLY A 630 -14.88 5.26 29.45
CA GLY A 630 -15.49 5.77 28.22
C GLY A 630 -16.57 4.81 27.71
N SER A 631 -17.50 5.29 26.87
CA SER A 631 -18.56 4.44 26.31
C SER A 631 -18.12 3.66 25.06
N LEU A 632 -17.11 4.16 24.34
CA LEU A 632 -16.65 3.60 23.06
C LEU A 632 -15.39 2.71 23.21
N GLY A 633 -14.78 2.61 24.39
CA GLY A 633 -13.54 1.85 24.60
C GLY A 633 -13.64 0.34 24.30
N LEU A 634 -14.84 -0.25 24.35
CA LEU A 634 -15.06 -1.62 23.87
C LEU A 634 -15.10 -1.70 22.33
N ASP A 635 -15.67 -0.69 21.66
CA ASP A 635 -15.68 -0.64 20.20
C ASP A 635 -14.28 -0.38 19.62
N MET A 636 -13.41 0.32 20.35
CA MET A 636 -11.98 0.39 20.05
C MET A 636 -11.38 -1.03 20.00
N MET A 637 -11.52 -1.78 21.10
CA MET A 637 -10.95 -3.12 21.25
C MET A 637 -11.45 -4.13 20.20
N PHE A 638 -12.77 -4.19 19.97
CA PHE A 638 -13.39 -5.28 19.22
C PHE A 638 -13.84 -4.89 17.80
N ARG A 639 -13.94 -3.59 17.47
CA ARG A 639 -14.51 -3.13 16.20
C ARG A 639 -13.63 -2.15 15.42
N THR A 640 -12.39 -1.85 15.81
CA THR A 640 -11.47 -1.02 15.00
C THR A 640 -10.31 -1.81 14.36
N CYS A 641 -9.77 -1.28 13.26
CA CYS A 641 -8.52 -1.69 12.60
C CYS A 641 -7.70 -0.46 12.18
N THR A 642 -6.39 -0.45 12.40
CA THR A 642 -5.44 0.64 12.10
C THR A 642 -4.44 0.28 11.01
N VAL A 643 -3.77 1.29 10.46
CA VAL A 643 -2.37 1.18 10.02
C VAL A 643 -1.55 2.25 10.75
N GLN A 644 -0.38 1.87 11.25
CA GLN A 644 0.53 2.73 12.01
C GLN A 644 1.98 2.58 11.53
N VAL A 645 2.79 3.61 11.75
CA VAL A 645 4.23 3.60 11.43
C VAL A 645 5.05 4.04 12.64
N ASN A 646 6.15 3.32 12.85
CA ASN A 646 7.08 3.45 13.95
C ASN A 646 8.39 4.06 13.40
N LEU A 647 8.76 5.23 13.94
CA LEU A 647 9.84 6.08 13.43
C LEU A 647 10.80 6.50 14.55
N ASP A 648 12.05 6.68 14.17
CA ASP A 648 13.19 6.87 15.05
C ASP A 648 13.58 8.35 15.21
N PHE A 649 14.14 8.65 16.37
CA PHE A 649 14.74 9.93 16.71
C PHE A 649 16.21 9.75 17.10
N SER A 650 16.98 10.83 17.01
CA SER A 650 18.43 10.88 17.22
C SER A 650 18.86 11.57 18.51
N SER A 651 17.98 12.37 19.09
CA SER A 651 18.16 13.10 20.34
C SER A 651 16.80 13.44 20.93
N GLU A 652 16.78 13.95 22.16
CA GLU A 652 15.57 14.51 22.79
C GLU A 652 14.97 15.68 21.99
N ALA A 653 15.81 16.57 21.44
CA ALA A 653 15.35 17.69 20.62
C ALA A 653 14.74 17.24 19.28
N ASP A 654 15.30 16.20 18.65
CA ASP A 654 14.74 15.57 17.45
C ASP A 654 13.43 14.81 17.76
N MET A 655 13.37 14.14 18.92
CA MET A 655 12.16 13.50 19.44
C MET A 655 11.05 14.53 19.63
N ALA A 656 11.29 15.61 20.39
CA ALA A 656 10.31 16.66 20.64
C ALA A 656 9.80 17.30 19.33
N ARG A 657 10.71 17.69 18.43
CA ARG A 657 10.36 18.23 17.10
C ARG A 657 9.47 17.29 16.29
N LYS A 658 9.80 15.99 16.22
CA LYS A 658 8.98 14.98 15.53
C LYS A 658 7.65 14.72 16.23
N PHE A 659 7.59 14.81 17.56
CA PHE A 659 6.36 14.63 18.34
C PHE A 659 5.39 15.79 18.11
N CYS A 660 5.85 17.04 18.19
CA CYS A 660 5.05 18.23 17.86
C CYS A 660 4.53 18.17 16.41
N ALA A 661 5.40 17.90 15.44
CA ALA A 661 5.03 17.77 14.03
C ALA A 661 4.02 16.65 13.79
N GLY A 662 4.22 15.47 14.39
CA GLY A 662 3.30 14.34 14.33
C GLY A 662 1.93 14.69 14.90
N LEU A 663 1.86 15.21 16.13
CA LEU A 663 0.60 15.59 16.77
C LEU A 663 -0.15 16.67 15.99
N ALA A 664 0.55 17.72 15.51
CA ALA A 664 -0.09 18.78 14.74
C ALA A 664 -0.70 18.27 13.42
N LEU A 665 0.00 17.37 12.72
CA LEU A 665 -0.46 16.83 11.44
C LEU A 665 -1.35 15.58 11.55
N GLN A 666 -1.53 14.98 12.73
CA GLN A 666 -2.32 13.75 12.88
C GLN A 666 -3.77 13.86 12.39
N PRO A 667 -4.49 15.00 12.56
CA PRO A 667 -5.80 15.19 11.95
C PRO A 667 -5.75 15.17 10.41
N ILE A 668 -4.66 15.63 9.78
CA ILE A 668 -4.53 15.56 8.32
C ILE A 668 -4.35 14.11 7.86
N ALA A 669 -3.49 13.32 8.52
CA ALA A 669 -3.40 11.89 8.23
C ALA A 669 -4.75 11.16 8.49
N THR A 670 -5.45 11.51 9.56
CA THR A 670 -6.78 10.95 9.85
C THR A 670 -7.77 11.27 8.73
N ALA A 671 -7.75 12.49 8.18
CA ALA A 671 -8.60 12.88 7.04
C ALA A 671 -8.23 12.12 5.75
N LEU A 672 -6.94 12.02 5.42
CA LEU A 672 -6.46 11.35 4.21
C LEU A 672 -6.77 9.85 4.19
N PHE A 673 -6.69 9.20 5.36
CA PHE A 673 -6.85 7.75 5.48
C PHE A 673 -8.25 7.30 5.91
N ALA A 674 -9.17 8.22 6.25
CA ALA A 674 -10.53 7.93 6.73
C ALA A 674 -11.25 6.84 5.91
N ASN A 675 -11.64 5.75 6.58
CA ASN A 675 -12.08 4.51 5.91
C ASN A 675 -13.14 3.74 6.74
N SER A 676 -13.95 4.43 7.55
CA SER A 676 -14.93 3.81 8.45
C SER A 676 -16.31 4.51 8.52
N PRO A 677 -17.01 4.71 7.39
CA PRO A 677 -18.31 5.40 7.36
C PRO A 677 -19.52 4.53 7.71
N PHE A 678 -19.33 3.23 7.97
CA PHE A 678 -20.42 2.28 8.23
C PHE A 678 -20.37 1.70 9.64
N THR A 679 -21.55 1.49 10.22
CA THR A 679 -21.77 0.72 11.44
C THR A 679 -23.03 -0.12 11.26
N GLU A 680 -22.96 -1.42 11.57
CA GLU A 680 -24.10 -2.34 11.56
C GLU A 680 -24.88 -2.39 10.22
N GLY A 681 -24.16 -2.20 9.11
CA GLY A 681 -24.65 -2.26 7.74
C GLY A 681 -25.17 -0.94 7.16
N LYS A 682 -25.08 0.17 7.91
CA LYS A 682 -25.61 1.49 7.51
C LYS A 682 -24.57 2.61 7.66
N PRO A 683 -24.70 3.73 6.91
CA PRO A 683 -23.94 4.95 7.17
C PRO A 683 -24.11 5.43 8.62
N ASN A 684 -23.00 5.73 9.29
CA ASN A 684 -22.98 6.10 10.71
C ASN A 684 -22.85 7.61 10.96
N GLY A 685 -22.73 8.42 9.90
CA GLY A 685 -22.62 9.88 9.98
C GLY A 685 -21.21 10.41 10.25
N TYR A 686 -20.20 9.57 10.10
CA TYR A 686 -18.77 9.87 10.19
C TYR A 686 -18.03 9.39 8.92
N LEU A 687 -16.79 9.83 8.75
CA LEU A 687 -15.86 9.35 7.72
C LEU A 687 -14.79 8.44 8.34
N SER A 688 -14.30 8.79 9.53
CA SER A 688 -13.59 7.87 10.42
C SER A 688 -14.37 7.72 11.74
N MET A 689 -15.25 6.72 11.82
CA MET A 689 -15.85 6.29 13.09
C MET A 689 -14.78 5.80 14.06
N ARG A 690 -13.72 5.15 13.55
CA ARG A 690 -12.57 4.72 14.36
C ARG A 690 -11.93 5.88 15.12
N SER A 691 -11.63 7.00 14.45
CA SER A 691 -11.03 8.16 15.12
C SER A 691 -11.99 8.80 16.13
N HIS A 692 -13.30 8.81 15.87
CA HIS A 692 -14.29 9.21 16.87
C HIS A 692 -14.31 8.27 18.09
N VAL A 693 -14.21 6.96 17.89
CA VAL A 693 -14.12 5.98 19.00
C VAL A 693 -12.94 6.28 19.94
N TRP A 694 -11.81 6.76 19.41
CA TRP A 694 -10.66 7.22 20.20
C TRP A 694 -10.91 8.53 20.99
N THR A 695 -12.03 9.26 20.79
CA THR A 695 -12.39 10.42 21.62
C THR A 695 -13.09 10.03 22.92
N ASP A 696 -13.68 8.83 23.01
CA ASP A 696 -14.41 8.33 24.19
C ASP A 696 -14.03 6.88 24.56
N THR A 697 -12.73 6.58 24.48
CA THR A 697 -12.12 5.31 24.89
C THR A 697 -11.66 5.37 26.36
N ASP A 698 -10.66 6.20 26.67
CA ASP A 698 -10.24 6.54 28.03
C ASP A 698 -9.44 7.86 27.96
N LYS A 699 -10.03 8.93 28.52
CA LYS A 699 -9.45 10.29 28.51
C LYS A 699 -8.08 10.43 29.17
N ASN A 700 -7.70 9.48 30.04
CA ASN A 700 -6.43 9.56 30.78
C ASN A 700 -5.24 9.14 29.92
N ARG A 701 -5.48 8.46 28.79
CA ARG A 701 -4.43 7.82 27.96
C ARG A 701 -4.51 8.13 26.47
N SER A 702 -5.43 9.01 26.03
CA SER A 702 -5.66 9.33 24.61
C SER A 702 -5.66 10.84 24.32
N GLY A 703 -5.75 11.23 23.05
CA GLY A 703 -5.84 12.64 22.63
C GLY A 703 -4.53 13.29 22.17
N MET A 704 -4.57 14.62 22.02
CA MET A 704 -3.53 15.44 21.38
C MET A 704 -2.32 15.79 22.26
N LEU A 705 -2.26 15.28 23.50
CA LEU A 705 -1.17 15.54 24.48
C LEU A 705 -0.65 16.99 24.46
N PRO A 706 -1.48 17.99 24.82
CA PRO A 706 -1.18 19.40 24.55
C PRO A 706 0.12 19.91 25.19
N PHE A 707 0.57 19.27 26.28
CA PHE A 707 1.82 19.57 26.98
C PHE A 707 3.09 19.27 26.16
N VAL A 708 2.98 18.49 25.07
CA VAL A 708 4.09 18.25 24.13
C VAL A 708 4.53 19.54 23.43
N PHE A 709 3.66 20.56 23.41
CA PHE A 709 3.91 21.88 22.83
C PHE A 709 4.34 22.93 23.88
N ASP A 710 4.61 22.52 25.14
CA ASP A 710 5.10 23.43 26.18
C ASP A 710 6.60 23.73 25.98
N ASP A 711 7.04 24.94 26.35
CA ASP A 711 8.45 25.33 26.34
C ASP A 711 9.28 24.43 27.27
N GLY A 712 10.19 23.65 26.69
CA GLY A 712 11.04 22.71 27.43
C GLY A 712 10.52 21.27 27.50
N PHE A 713 9.47 20.90 26.75
CA PHE A 713 9.04 19.51 26.64
C PHE A 713 10.19 18.55 26.26
N GLY A 714 10.24 17.40 26.94
CA GLY A 714 11.25 16.36 26.76
C GLY A 714 10.82 15.00 27.34
N PHE A 715 11.75 14.06 27.42
CA PHE A 715 11.49 12.72 27.94
C PHE A 715 10.97 12.74 29.38
N GLU A 716 11.47 13.65 30.23
CA GLU A 716 11.07 13.73 31.63
C GLU A 716 9.57 14.04 31.82
N GLN A 717 9.05 15.02 31.08
CA GLN A 717 7.62 15.40 31.14
C GLN A 717 6.73 14.29 30.57
N TYR A 718 7.20 13.53 29.57
CA TYR A 718 6.49 12.35 29.09
C TYR A 718 6.52 11.18 30.09
N VAL A 719 7.61 11.00 30.83
CA VAL A 719 7.70 10.02 31.94
C VAL A 719 6.72 10.39 33.06
N ASP A 720 6.63 11.66 33.46
CA ASP A 720 5.64 12.09 34.46
C ASP A 720 4.20 11.83 33.99
N TYR A 721 3.85 12.24 32.77
CA TYR A 721 2.55 11.90 32.17
C TYR A 721 2.29 10.38 32.23
N ALA A 722 3.21 9.56 31.76
CA ALA A 722 3.05 8.11 31.72
C ALA A 722 3.00 7.47 33.12
N LEU A 723 3.67 8.04 34.12
CA LEU A 723 3.58 7.60 35.52
C LEU A 723 2.20 7.87 36.15
N ASP A 724 1.52 8.93 35.71
CA ASP A 724 0.16 9.31 36.15
C ASP A 724 -0.96 8.66 35.32
N VAL A 725 -0.66 8.05 34.16
CA VAL A 725 -1.61 7.20 33.44
C VAL A 725 -1.93 5.96 34.30
N PRO A 726 -3.19 5.65 34.61
CA PRO A 726 -3.53 4.46 35.38
C PRO A 726 -3.14 3.17 34.64
N MET A 727 -2.56 2.23 35.38
CA MET A 727 -2.14 0.92 34.88
C MET A 727 -3.34 0.08 34.41
N TYR A 728 -3.06 -0.97 33.64
CA TYR A 728 -4.00 -2.08 33.40
C TYR A 728 -3.57 -3.36 34.12
N PHE A 729 -2.32 -3.80 33.94
CA PHE A 729 -1.86 -5.07 34.48
C PHE A 729 -0.38 -5.03 34.86
N VAL A 730 0.03 -6.00 35.67
CA VAL A 730 1.43 -6.41 35.83
C VAL A 730 1.53 -7.88 35.42
N TYR A 731 2.62 -8.28 34.76
CA TYR A 731 2.82 -9.66 34.32
C TYR A 731 3.81 -10.39 35.24
N ARG A 732 3.36 -11.49 35.86
CA ARG A 732 4.16 -12.30 36.79
C ARG A 732 3.77 -13.77 36.68
N LYS A 733 4.76 -14.67 36.69
CA LYS A 733 4.56 -16.14 36.79
C LYS A 733 3.58 -16.64 35.71
N LYS A 734 3.78 -16.15 34.49
CA LYS A 734 2.94 -16.34 33.29
C LYS A 734 1.46 -15.97 33.46
N LYS A 735 1.16 -14.96 34.27
CA LYS A 735 -0.20 -14.44 34.49
C LYS A 735 -0.25 -12.93 34.42
N TYR A 736 -1.35 -12.43 33.86
CA TYR A 736 -1.77 -11.03 33.97
C TYR A 736 -2.46 -10.82 35.33
N ILE A 737 -1.91 -9.93 36.14
CA ILE A 737 -2.49 -9.49 37.41
C ILE A 737 -3.24 -8.19 37.15
N ASP A 738 -4.51 -8.11 37.57
CA ASP A 738 -5.36 -6.93 37.38
C ASP A 738 -4.87 -5.78 38.29
N CYS A 739 -4.40 -4.72 37.63
CA CYS A 739 -3.97 -3.47 38.25
C CYS A 739 -4.79 -2.29 37.67
N ALA A 740 -5.99 -2.55 37.15
CA ALA A 740 -6.71 -1.62 36.30
C ALA A 740 -7.25 -0.42 37.08
N GLY A 741 -6.66 0.76 36.84
CA GLY A 741 -6.94 1.98 37.59
C GLY A 741 -5.95 2.26 38.75
N MET A 742 -4.91 1.43 38.93
CA MET A 742 -3.86 1.66 39.94
C MET A 742 -2.72 2.55 39.39
N SER A 743 -1.94 3.15 40.29
CA SER A 743 -0.85 4.07 39.95
C SER A 743 0.48 3.37 39.70
N PHE A 744 1.22 3.78 38.65
CA PHE A 744 2.60 3.32 38.46
C PHE A 744 3.56 4.00 39.47
N ARG A 745 3.25 5.21 39.96
CA ARG A 745 4.02 5.84 41.06
C ARG A 745 3.92 5.02 42.35
N ASP A 746 2.74 4.50 42.68
CA ASP A 746 2.59 3.59 43.83
C ASP A 746 3.43 2.31 43.65
N PHE A 747 3.55 1.81 42.42
CA PHE A 747 4.38 0.65 42.12
C PHE A 747 5.88 0.93 42.32
N MET A 748 6.37 2.09 41.83
CA MET A 748 7.76 2.54 42.05
C MET A 748 8.11 2.63 43.55
N GLU A 749 7.13 2.92 44.41
CA GLU A 749 7.30 2.99 45.87
C GLU A 749 7.03 1.65 46.61
N GLY A 750 6.73 0.55 45.89
CA GLY A 750 6.40 -0.75 46.47
C GLY A 750 5.00 -0.85 47.12
N LYS A 751 4.11 0.12 46.81
CA LYS A 751 2.79 0.31 47.42
C LYS A 751 1.63 -0.18 46.56
N LEU A 752 1.88 -0.73 45.37
CA LEU A 752 0.87 -1.21 44.43
C LEU A 752 -0.08 -2.24 45.11
N PRO A 753 -1.39 -1.97 45.27
CA PRO A 753 -2.28 -2.83 46.06
C PRO A 753 -2.42 -4.28 45.55
N ALA A 754 -2.25 -4.50 44.25
CA ALA A 754 -2.27 -5.84 43.65
C ALA A 754 -0.99 -6.66 43.90
N LEU A 755 0.14 -6.00 44.21
CA LEU A 755 1.44 -6.62 44.47
C LEU A 755 2.18 -5.89 45.63
N PRO A 756 1.69 -6.00 46.88
CA PRO A 756 2.26 -5.25 48.00
C PRO A 756 3.74 -5.62 48.24
N GLY A 757 4.63 -4.62 48.16
CA GLY A 757 6.07 -4.79 48.34
C GLY A 757 6.86 -5.26 47.12
N GLU A 758 6.23 -5.54 45.96
CA GLU A 758 7.00 -5.68 44.71
C GLU A 758 7.30 -4.32 44.08
N LEU A 759 8.44 -4.24 43.40
CA LEU A 759 8.89 -3.07 42.63
C LEU A 759 8.81 -3.36 41.12
N PRO A 760 8.66 -2.32 40.27
CA PRO A 760 8.60 -2.47 38.82
C PRO A 760 9.95 -2.84 38.23
N THR A 761 9.89 -3.56 37.11
CA THR A 761 11.02 -3.83 36.21
C THR A 761 10.90 -2.98 34.94
N PHE A 762 11.96 -2.92 34.12
CA PHE A 762 11.86 -2.31 32.78
C PHE A 762 10.84 -3.00 31.87
N ASN A 763 10.55 -4.29 32.07
CA ASN A 763 9.51 -4.99 31.33
C ASN A 763 8.11 -4.52 31.77
N ASP A 764 7.92 -4.17 33.05
CA ASP A 764 6.67 -3.58 33.54
C ASP A 764 6.46 -2.16 33.01
N TRP A 765 7.55 -1.38 32.90
CA TRP A 765 7.53 -0.06 32.26
C TRP A 765 7.22 -0.15 30.76
N GLU A 766 7.87 -1.08 30.03
CA GLU A 766 7.58 -1.31 28.61
C GLU A 766 6.12 -1.76 28.40
N ASN A 767 5.63 -2.70 29.22
CA ASN A 767 4.22 -3.11 29.23
C ASN A 767 3.30 -1.90 29.46
N HIS A 768 3.54 -1.10 30.51
CA HIS A 768 2.71 0.06 30.84
C HIS A 768 2.64 1.09 29.71
N LEU A 769 3.79 1.44 29.12
CA LEU A 769 3.87 2.32 27.94
C LEU A 769 3.04 1.80 26.74
N THR A 770 2.97 0.47 26.53
CA THR A 770 2.09 -0.08 25.47
C THR A 770 0.59 0.02 25.77
N THR A 771 0.19 0.30 27.02
CA THR A 771 -1.22 0.53 27.41
C THR A 771 -1.67 1.98 27.24
N ILE A 772 -0.78 2.91 26.91
CA ILE A 772 -1.12 4.30 26.62
C ILE A 772 -1.49 4.42 25.14
N PHE A 773 -2.49 5.22 24.75
CA PHE A 773 -3.02 5.30 23.38
C PHE A 773 -3.29 6.73 22.87
N PRO A 774 -2.33 7.67 22.93
CA PRO A 774 -2.46 8.99 22.31
C PRO A 774 -2.47 8.91 20.78
N GLU A 775 -2.78 10.04 20.15
CA GLU A 775 -2.73 10.21 18.69
C GLU A 775 -1.33 9.94 18.12
N VAL A 776 -0.28 10.37 18.81
CA VAL A 776 1.12 9.98 18.58
C VAL A 776 1.70 9.50 19.91
N ARG A 777 2.35 8.33 19.92
CA ARG A 777 2.88 7.70 21.14
C ARG A 777 4.41 7.66 21.15
N LEU A 778 5.01 7.80 22.32
CA LEU A 778 6.45 7.70 22.53
C LEU A 778 6.82 6.45 23.34
N LYS A 779 7.74 5.67 22.80
CA LYS A 779 8.52 4.62 23.48
C LYS A 779 10.01 4.90 23.19
N ARG A 780 10.81 3.86 22.92
CA ARG A 780 12.15 3.97 22.30
C ARG A 780 12.10 4.38 20.80
N TYR A 781 10.93 4.77 20.32
CA TYR A 781 10.59 5.23 18.97
C TYR A 781 9.24 5.98 19.07
N LEU A 782 8.90 6.80 18.07
CA LEU A 782 7.59 7.46 17.95
C LEU A 782 6.66 6.63 17.06
N GLU A 783 5.38 6.58 17.38
CA GLU A 783 4.36 5.81 16.64
C GLU A 783 3.22 6.72 16.18
N MET A 784 2.92 6.72 14.89
CA MET A 784 1.85 7.52 14.28
C MET A 784 0.57 6.68 14.17
N ARG A 785 -0.42 6.95 15.04
CA ARG A 785 -1.58 6.09 15.30
C ARG A 785 -2.92 6.58 14.71
N GLY A 786 -2.96 7.71 14.01
CA GLY A 786 -4.22 8.34 13.56
C GLY A 786 -4.98 7.58 12.45
N ALA A 787 -4.30 6.83 11.58
CA ALA A 787 -4.87 6.32 10.33
C ALA A 787 -5.72 5.04 10.45
N ASP A 788 -6.86 5.04 9.75
CA ASP A 788 -7.72 3.85 9.61
C ASP A 788 -7.06 2.77 8.74
N GLY A 789 -7.29 1.49 9.10
CA GLY A 789 -6.92 0.35 8.26
C GLY A 789 -7.57 0.39 6.87
N GLY A 790 -6.89 -0.13 5.86
CA GLY A 790 -7.28 0.02 4.45
C GLY A 790 -6.65 -0.99 3.50
N PRO A 791 -6.91 -0.87 2.18
CA PRO A 791 -6.29 -1.69 1.14
C PRO A 791 -4.78 -1.43 1.03
N TRP A 792 -4.05 -2.39 0.46
CA TRP A 792 -2.58 -2.48 0.47
C TRP A 792 -1.85 -1.19 0.07
N ARG A 793 -2.31 -0.48 -0.97
CA ARG A 793 -1.67 0.79 -1.41
C ARG A 793 -1.65 1.83 -0.29
N ARG A 794 -2.72 1.91 0.51
CA ARG A 794 -2.79 2.80 1.68
C ARG A 794 -1.96 2.29 2.86
N LEU A 795 -1.78 0.96 2.99
CA LEU A 795 -0.83 0.39 3.95
C LEU A 795 0.62 0.80 3.64
N CYS A 796 0.98 0.94 2.35
CA CYS A 796 2.29 1.46 1.92
C CYS A 796 2.36 3.00 1.92
N ALA A 797 1.25 3.70 1.68
CA ALA A 797 1.19 5.17 1.66
C ALA A 797 1.33 5.82 3.05
N LEU A 798 0.79 5.19 4.10
CA LEU A 798 0.86 5.71 5.48
C LEU A 798 2.32 5.89 5.97
N PRO A 799 3.20 4.86 5.93
CA PRO A 799 4.60 5.06 6.29
C PRO A 799 5.31 6.02 5.34
N ALA A 800 4.95 6.05 4.05
CA ALA A 800 5.55 6.96 3.09
C ALA A 800 5.27 8.44 3.42
N PHE A 801 4.04 8.76 3.83
CA PHE A 801 3.62 10.10 4.22
C PHE A 801 4.47 10.62 5.39
N TRP A 802 4.59 9.84 6.47
CA TRP A 802 5.34 10.25 7.65
C TRP A 802 6.86 10.23 7.46
N VAL A 803 7.40 9.30 6.67
CA VAL A 803 8.83 9.29 6.33
C VAL A 803 9.20 10.51 5.49
N GLY A 804 8.35 10.94 4.56
CA GLY A 804 8.54 12.17 3.79
C GLY A 804 8.54 13.44 4.66
N LEU A 805 7.71 13.46 5.71
CA LEU A 805 7.60 14.62 6.61
C LEU A 805 8.68 14.66 7.71
N LEU A 806 9.02 13.51 8.30
CA LEU A 806 9.79 13.44 9.55
C LEU A 806 11.23 12.95 9.38
N TYR A 807 11.59 12.29 8.26
CA TYR A 807 12.97 11.84 8.01
C TYR A 807 13.79 12.78 7.11
N ASP A 808 13.20 13.84 6.58
CA ASP A 808 13.92 14.95 5.96
C ASP A 808 13.90 16.19 6.86
N GLU A 809 15.06 16.85 7.00
CA GLU A 809 15.22 17.98 7.92
C GLU A 809 14.50 19.25 7.42
N VAL A 810 14.46 19.44 6.10
CA VAL A 810 13.81 20.60 5.48
C VAL A 810 12.29 20.45 5.54
N SER A 811 11.76 19.25 5.29
CA SER A 811 10.33 18.96 5.50
C SER A 811 9.93 19.08 6.96
N LEU A 812 10.70 18.50 7.91
CA LEU A 812 10.41 18.59 9.34
C LEU A 812 10.40 20.05 9.82
N GLN A 813 11.37 20.87 9.43
CA GLN A 813 11.36 22.29 9.79
C GLN A 813 10.20 23.04 9.14
N SER A 814 9.90 22.79 7.87
CA SER A 814 8.76 23.44 7.18
C SER A 814 7.41 23.10 7.82
N VAL A 815 7.25 21.87 8.32
CA VAL A 815 6.05 21.46 9.09
C VAL A 815 5.97 22.21 10.42
N LEU A 816 7.09 22.33 11.14
CA LEU A 816 7.13 23.09 12.40
C LEU A 816 6.81 24.57 12.16
N ASP A 817 7.42 25.20 11.15
CA ASP A 817 7.18 26.60 10.79
C ASP A 817 5.70 26.83 10.38
N MET A 818 5.10 25.88 9.65
CA MET A 818 3.69 25.92 9.23
C MET A 818 2.68 25.72 10.38
N THR A 819 3.09 25.02 11.45
CA THR A 819 2.22 24.66 12.59
C THR A 819 2.53 25.43 13.88
N ALA A 820 3.55 26.28 13.87
CA ALA A 820 4.04 27.02 15.04
C ALA A 820 3.02 27.98 15.66
N ASP A 821 2.13 28.57 14.85
CA ASP A 821 1.08 29.48 15.31
C ASP A 821 -0.27 28.78 15.55
N TRP A 822 -0.35 27.45 15.43
CA TRP A 822 -1.59 26.72 15.69
C TRP A 822 -1.84 26.69 17.20
N THR A 823 -3.04 27.05 17.61
CA THR A 823 -3.43 26.99 19.03
C THR A 823 -3.71 25.54 19.48
N LYS A 824 -3.71 25.33 20.79
CA LYS A 824 -4.15 24.07 21.41
C LYS A 824 -5.60 23.76 21.02
N GLU A 825 -6.44 24.78 21.00
CA GLU A 825 -7.86 24.73 20.70
C GLU A 825 -8.09 24.41 19.21
N GLU A 826 -7.25 24.94 18.30
CA GLU A 826 -7.24 24.57 16.88
C GLU A 826 -6.85 23.10 16.66
N ARG A 827 -5.77 22.62 17.30
CA ARG A 827 -5.35 21.21 17.22
C ARG A 827 -6.44 20.26 17.70
N GLU A 828 -7.04 20.54 18.86
CA GLU A 828 -8.13 19.71 19.41
C GLU A 828 -9.43 19.85 18.60
N MET A 829 -9.72 21.03 18.03
CA MET A 829 -10.84 21.21 17.09
C MET A 829 -10.67 20.33 15.85
N LEU A 830 -9.49 20.36 15.21
CA LEU A 830 -9.20 19.53 14.05
C LEU A 830 -9.37 18.04 14.38
N ARG A 831 -8.81 17.56 15.51
CA ARG A 831 -9.01 16.18 15.97
C ARG A 831 -10.49 15.79 16.09
N ASN A 832 -11.33 16.66 16.65
CA ASN A 832 -12.74 16.34 16.91
C ASN A 832 -13.67 16.58 15.71
N LYS A 833 -13.25 17.35 14.68
CA LYS A 833 -14.06 17.60 13.47
C LYS A 833 -13.69 16.69 12.30
N VAL A 834 -12.42 16.43 12.06
CA VAL A 834 -11.95 15.54 10.98
C VAL A 834 -12.67 14.18 10.90
N PRO A 835 -12.94 13.47 12.02
CA PRO A 835 -13.67 12.20 11.99
C PRO A 835 -15.02 12.27 11.26
N LYS A 836 -15.63 13.46 11.18
CA LYS A 836 -16.91 13.71 10.54
C LYS A 836 -16.83 14.46 9.20
N THR A 837 -15.85 15.35 9.01
CA THR A 837 -15.77 16.22 7.81
C THR A 837 -14.50 16.06 6.97
N GLY A 838 -13.54 15.24 7.38
CA GLY A 838 -12.35 14.92 6.57
C GLY A 838 -11.58 16.16 6.10
N LEU A 839 -11.18 16.19 4.82
CA LEU A 839 -10.52 17.36 4.21
C LEU A 839 -11.44 18.58 4.07
N LYS A 840 -12.77 18.38 4.10
CA LYS A 840 -13.79 19.44 4.05
C LYS A 840 -14.05 20.09 5.41
N THR A 841 -13.23 19.77 6.42
CA THR A 841 -13.22 20.44 7.73
C THR A 841 -12.77 21.90 7.54
N PRO A 842 -13.56 22.92 7.91
CA PRO A 842 -13.14 24.32 7.85
C PRO A 842 -11.96 24.58 8.79
N PHE A 843 -10.96 25.31 8.31
CA PHE A 843 -9.79 25.70 9.09
C PHE A 843 -9.30 27.09 8.65
N ARG A 844 -9.24 28.02 9.61
CA ARG A 844 -8.87 29.43 9.40
C ARG A 844 -9.64 30.08 8.25
N ASP A 845 -8.96 30.47 7.17
CA ASP A 845 -9.51 31.14 5.99
C ASP A 845 -9.94 30.19 4.86
N GLY A 846 -9.86 28.86 5.08
CA GLY A 846 -10.25 27.87 4.08
C GLY A 846 -10.63 26.51 4.68
N PHE A 847 -10.16 25.44 4.05
CA PHE A 847 -10.41 24.05 4.45
C PHE A 847 -9.10 23.31 4.74
N LEU A 848 -9.19 22.27 5.56
CA LEU A 848 -8.05 21.39 5.86
C LEU A 848 -7.44 20.75 4.60
N GLY A 849 -8.23 20.59 3.53
CA GLY A 849 -7.75 20.19 2.20
C GLY A 849 -6.60 21.06 1.67
N HIS A 850 -6.67 22.39 1.81
CA HIS A 850 -5.61 23.29 1.35
C HIS A 850 -4.31 23.06 2.13
N VAL A 851 -4.41 22.83 3.45
CA VAL A 851 -3.23 22.48 4.28
C VAL A 851 -2.69 21.10 3.88
N ALA A 852 -3.57 20.15 3.54
CA ALA A 852 -3.16 18.83 3.06
C ALA A 852 -2.45 18.87 1.70
N GLU A 853 -2.70 19.84 0.83
CA GLU A 853 -1.93 20.07 -0.40
C GLU A 853 -0.46 20.42 -0.11
N ASP A 854 -0.22 21.42 0.74
CA ASP A 854 1.15 21.81 1.11
C ASP A 854 1.86 20.73 1.96
N VAL A 855 1.15 20.06 2.87
CA VAL A 855 1.71 18.94 3.66
C VAL A 855 2.06 17.74 2.76
N LEU A 856 1.20 17.37 1.81
CA LEU A 856 1.51 16.32 0.84
C LEU A 856 2.74 16.68 -0.01
N LYS A 857 2.85 17.94 -0.42
CA LYS A 857 4.01 18.45 -1.17
C LYS A 857 5.29 18.35 -0.33
N LEU A 858 5.26 18.74 0.95
CA LEU A 858 6.40 18.54 1.88
C LEU A 858 6.76 17.06 2.07
N ALA A 859 5.77 16.16 2.09
CA ALA A 859 6.01 14.72 2.13
C ALA A 859 6.71 14.22 0.85
N LYS A 860 6.21 14.60 -0.33
CA LYS A 860 6.83 14.26 -1.63
C LYS A 860 8.26 14.80 -1.74
N ASP A 861 8.45 16.07 -1.38
CA ASP A 861 9.75 16.75 -1.38
C ASP A 861 10.79 16.06 -0.47
N GLY A 862 10.37 15.53 0.68
CA GLY A 862 11.24 14.77 1.57
C GLY A 862 11.57 13.36 1.08
N LEU A 863 10.64 12.69 0.38
CA LEU A 863 10.90 11.40 -0.29
C LEU A 863 11.81 11.56 -1.52
N GLU A 864 11.72 12.67 -2.26
CA GLU A 864 12.72 13.02 -3.29
C GLU A 864 14.10 13.25 -2.67
N ARG A 865 14.20 14.03 -1.58
CA ARG A 865 15.47 14.28 -0.88
C ARG A 865 16.08 13.03 -0.23
N ARG A 866 15.28 12.00 0.07
CA ARG A 866 15.78 10.65 0.45
C ARG A 866 16.45 9.91 -0.71
N GLY A 867 16.18 10.25 -1.96
CA GLY A 867 16.86 9.71 -3.15
C GLY A 867 16.51 8.27 -3.54
N PHE A 868 15.68 7.57 -2.76
CA PHE A 868 15.31 6.17 -3.01
C PHE A 868 14.16 5.98 -4.02
N LYS A 869 13.66 7.05 -4.65
CA LYS A 869 12.48 7.04 -5.55
C LYS A 869 11.21 6.47 -4.89
N GLU A 870 10.94 6.86 -3.65
CA GLU A 870 9.81 6.35 -2.86
C GLU A 870 8.50 7.15 -3.07
N VAL A 871 8.52 8.20 -3.89
CA VAL A 871 7.42 9.15 -4.07
C VAL A 871 6.13 8.51 -4.59
N GLY A 872 6.23 7.43 -5.39
CA GLY A 872 5.08 6.72 -5.97
C GLY A 872 4.11 6.17 -4.91
N PHE A 873 4.59 5.82 -3.72
CA PHE A 873 3.73 5.39 -2.61
C PHE A 873 2.76 6.49 -2.11
N LEU A 874 2.95 7.76 -2.51
CA LEU A 874 2.04 8.87 -2.21
C LEU A 874 0.97 9.10 -3.28
N ASN A 875 0.86 8.28 -4.33
CA ASN A 875 -0.09 8.48 -5.41
C ASN A 875 -1.56 8.40 -4.94
N GLU A 876 -1.92 7.40 -4.12
CA GLU A 876 -3.27 7.27 -3.54
C GLU A 876 -3.70 8.50 -2.74
N VAL A 877 -2.86 8.95 -1.82
CA VAL A 877 -3.17 10.12 -0.97
C VAL A 877 -3.13 11.42 -1.77
N ALA A 878 -2.36 11.47 -2.87
CA ALA A 878 -2.39 12.60 -3.79
C ALA A 878 -3.73 12.72 -4.53
N GLU A 879 -4.38 11.61 -4.89
CA GLU A 879 -5.71 11.63 -5.47
C GLU A 879 -6.79 12.05 -4.46
N VAL A 880 -6.67 11.60 -3.20
CA VAL A 880 -7.56 12.05 -2.10
C VAL A 880 -7.41 13.57 -1.85
N VAL A 881 -6.18 14.09 -1.83
CA VAL A 881 -5.93 15.55 -1.73
C VAL A 881 -6.50 16.29 -2.93
N ARG A 882 -6.14 15.89 -4.16
CA ARG A 882 -6.54 16.57 -5.41
C ARG A 882 -8.05 16.67 -5.59
N THR A 883 -8.80 15.68 -5.11
CA THR A 883 -10.27 15.66 -5.20
C THR A 883 -10.96 16.25 -3.97
N GLY A 884 -10.29 16.31 -2.82
CA GLY A 884 -10.92 16.57 -1.53
C GLY A 884 -11.91 15.48 -1.09
N VAL A 885 -11.90 14.30 -1.73
CA VAL A 885 -12.84 13.19 -1.49
C VAL A 885 -12.10 12.05 -0.78
N THR A 886 -12.45 11.85 0.49
CA THR A 886 -11.86 10.79 1.33
C THR A 886 -12.28 9.39 0.84
N PRO A 887 -11.52 8.33 1.17
CA PRO A 887 -11.90 6.97 0.84
C PRO A 887 -13.25 6.56 1.44
N ALA A 888 -13.58 7.06 2.64
CA ALA A 888 -14.89 6.90 3.26
C ALA A 888 -16.04 7.53 2.43
N GLU A 889 -15.82 8.68 1.79
CA GLU A 889 -16.81 9.29 0.89
C GLU A 889 -16.99 8.48 -0.39
N LYS A 890 -15.90 7.95 -0.98
CA LYS A 890 -16.00 7.02 -2.13
C LYS A 890 -16.81 5.76 -1.77
N LEU A 891 -16.64 5.22 -0.56
CA LEU A 891 -17.44 4.10 -0.06
C LEU A 891 -18.93 4.46 0.14
N LEU A 892 -19.23 5.67 0.63
CA LEU A 892 -20.61 6.17 0.76
C LEU A 892 -21.27 6.37 -0.62
N GLU A 893 -20.55 6.92 -1.59
CA GLU A 893 -21.02 7.06 -2.97
C GLU A 893 -21.37 5.70 -3.58
N MET A 894 -20.49 4.69 -3.44
CA MET A 894 -20.78 3.31 -3.88
C MET A 894 -22.00 2.72 -3.16
N TYR A 895 -22.15 2.97 -1.85
CA TYR A 895 -23.31 2.52 -1.07
C TYR A 895 -24.63 3.14 -1.56
N HIS A 896 -24.66 4.45 -1.82
CA HIS A 896 -25.87 5.14 -2.28
C HIS A 896 -26.19 4.87 -3.76
N GLY A 897 -25.16 4.65 -4.59
CA GLY A 897 -25.28 4.24 -5.99
C GLY A 897 -25.20 2.73 -6.18
N LYS A 898 -24.06 2.24 -6.71
CA LYS A 898 -23.89 0.89 -7.28
C LYS A 898 -24.27 -0.28 -6.35
N TRP A 899 -24.26 -0.13 -5.03
CA TRP A 899 -24.62 -1.20 -4.08
C TRP A 899 -26.09 -1.18 -3.63
N GLY A 900 -26.92 -0.25 -4.12
CA GLY A 900 -28.36 -0.20 -3.80
C GLY A 900 -28.67 -0.10 -2.30
N GLN A 901 -27.87 0.69 -1.56
CA GLN A 901 -27.94 0.84 -0.10
C GLN A 901 -27.77 -0.47 0.70
N SER A 902 -27.05 -1.45 0.14
CA SER A 902 -26.75 -2.72 0.80
C SER A 902 -25.25 -2.94 0.93
N PHE A 903 -24.70 -2.75 2.14
CA PHE A 903 -23.31 -3.12 2.42
C PHE A 903 -23.04 -4.63 2.24
N VAL A 904 -24.08 -5.49 2.29
CA VAL A 904 -23.93 -6.93 1.98
C VAL A 904 -23.76 -7.18 0.48
N HIS A 905 -24.40 -6.39 -0.38
CA HIS A 905 -24.13 -6.41 -1.82
C HIS A 905 -22.74 -5.83 -2.08
N GLY A 906 -22.45 -4.65 -1.51
CA GLY A 906 -21.16 -3.98 -1.65
C GLY A 906 -19.97 -4.80 -1.20
N LEU A 907 -20.08 -5.52 -0.08
CA LEU A 907 -19.00 -6.40 0.36
C LEU A 907 -18.82 -7.61 -0.57
N LYS A 908 -19.84 -8.09 -1.29
CA LYS A 908 -19.65 -9.11 -2.33
C LYS A 908 -18.92 -8.55 -3.55
N THR A 909 -19.17 -7.30 -3.94
CA THR A 909 -18.39 -6.61 -4.97
C THR A 909 -16.95 -6.37 -4.50
N LEU A 910 -16.77 -5.97 -3.24
CA LEU A 910 -15.45 -5.70 -2.65
C LEU A 910 -14.66 -6.96 -2.28
N ASN A 911 -15.28 -8.13 -2.04
CA ASN A 911 -14.56 -9.33 -1.56
C ASN A 911 -13.53 -9.85 -2.58
N TYR A 912 -13.74 -9.56 -3.85
CA TYR A 912 -12.70 -9.68 -4.88
C TYR A 912 -11.61 -8.62 -4.61
N ALA A 913 -11.98 -7.33 -4.65
CA ALA A 913 -11.08 -6.18 -4.45
C ALA A 913 -10.22 -6.18 -3.17
N VAL A 914 -10.69 -6.67 -2.01
CA VAL A 914 -9.89 -6.55 -0.77
C VAL A 914 -8.70 -7.52 -0.70
N MET A 915 -8.65 -8.52 -1.59
CA MET A 915 -7.51 -9.42 -1.78
C MET A 915 -6.89 -9.33 -3.19
N GLU A 916 -7.37 -8.42 -4.04
CA GLU A 916 -6.73 -7.99 -5.30
C GLU A 916 -5.59 -6.99 -5.04
N ALA A 917 -4.75 -7.31 -4.05
CA ALA A 917 -3.55 -6.55 -3.72
C ALA A 917 -2.35 -6.87 -4.62
N LEU A 918 -2.46 -7.94 -5.42
CA LEU A 918 -1.35 -8.53 -6.18
C LEU A 918 -1.45 -8.28 -7.70
N ASP A 919 -2.54 -7.68 -8.18
CA ASP A 919 -2.89 -7.61 -9.61
C ASP A 919 -3.16 -6.19 -10.16
N SER A 920 -3.00 -5.14 -9.34
CA SER A 920 -3.11 -3.75 -9.80
C SER A 920 -1.83 -2.95 -9.49
N ASP A 921 -1.25 -2.33 -10.51
CA ASP A 921 -0.13 -1.39 -10.61
C ASP A 921 0.90 -1.34 -9.46
N GLY A 922 2.06 -1.92 -9.72
CA GLY A 922 3.29 -1.68 -8.96
C GLY A 922 4.23 -0.69 -9.66
N ARG A 923 3.78 0.57 -9.86
CA ARG A 923 4.56 1.70 -10.41
C ARG A 923 5.36 2.46 -9.33
#